data_AF-A0A957PGH2-F1
#
_entry.id   AF-A0A957PGH2-F1
#
_cell.length_a   1.000
_cell.length_b   1.000
_cell.length_c   1.000
_cell.angle_alpha   90.00
_cell.angle_beta   90.00
_cell.angle_gamma   90.00
#
_symmetry.space_group_name_H-M   'P 1'
#
loop_
_entity.id
_entity.type
_entity.pdbx_description
1 polymer ?
#
loop_
_entity_poly.entity_id
_entity_poly.type
_entity_poly.pdbx_seq_one_letter_code
_entity_poly.pdbx_strand_id
1 'polypeptide(L)'
;MPDLKISTHLQLRLLGSPGQSIGGNAVAKFRSTKTQALLYYLAVTGETHRRASLSALFWPNVSETKANASLRVSLNSLRKVIADHLIVDRHTVTLDDNLVWVDTQQFTRLLQEMDDATLTMQQRQAAVSLYVGDFLEGFHVDDAPDFDHWVTSMREYFQQAMIHALMELARWHVTHHDQAASLAALSRLLALAPGNEAGHRLMMQVLTHTGQRTAAILQFDTLRRYLVEELGIDPEPETMALYAQLLEGNSVDPKSEVSVTTVPSAQFPPGLGSMRAIQTDWGDMPGRTPFHGRIHQLTEIINRLVRERAKVVVVSGMGGVGKTALAAELVYRLVELPAAQTRFTDIVWRSLVNAPALNTLLDDWLRTLAPAPAARLPENLDAKLERLFVELGKRRVLLLLDNLESIMATGEQAGEFRAGFESYRQLLERMAHGHHQSCLLITTRVVPRGIRRLETDYAHVYHLPLRGLLPDEGMVLLRHRAIKGSSGALHVLIDHYSGNPLALKLVASTVNELYAGDIERFLREGALIFDDVRSVLDQQFDRLSTLARDLLIWLTVNRGPVELDDLAHDLVVPASTRPLLEAIRSLRRASLLQELSPKIVATGVDGSGGVRLSLHNVVMEYIADHLLGAFQAELNEGRVDYFHRYALRKVSAQEYVQSAQTRLFLAPLVQWLLDYEGHLGAQQRLRRLLDCARADSALAKGYMGTNVIHLMLQLSPQLQSEDFSGLNLRQADLRAASLIDVDLRNTDLSSTRFADSFGIVTSVAVSPDGQFLAAGAGRSLVVWRLQTLQLTMSFKEHPRNIAQIAFAPDGRHLASADFEGIILVWDLVAGHLVNRFKSHVGDLLSIAFSPDGETLVGGGYNGRIGLWNWRRGEVLDTLAPEERILALAFALTGE
;
A
#
# COMPACT_ATOMS: atom_id res chain seq x y z
N MET A 1 -19.13 38.36 56.95
CA MET A 1 -19.28 38.40 55.49
C MET A 1 -18.03 39.02 54.89
N PRO A 2 -17.22 38.26 54.14
CA PRO A 2 -16.29 38.81 53.18
C PRO A 2 -16.82 38.60 51.75
N ASP A 3 -16.50 39.55 50.88
CA ASP A 3 -17.06 39.78 49.54
C ASP A 3 -16.98 38.57 48.60
N LEU A 4 -18.14 38.11 48.11
CA LEU A 4 -18.25 37.30 46.90
C LEU A 4 -17.85 38.16 45.69
N LYS A 5 -16.63 37.99 45.18
CA LYS A 5 -16.32 38.33 43.79
C LYS A 5 -17.30 37.56 42.90
N ILE A 6 -18.23 38.28 42.28
CA ILE A 6 -19.11 37.74 41.25
C ILE A 6 -18.21 37.18 40.15
N SER A 7 -18.24 35.87 39.95
CA SER A 7 -17.47 35.19 38.91
C SER A 7 -17.94 35.65 37.53
N THR A 8 -17.07 36.32 36.77
CA THR A 8 -17.29 36.70 35.36
C THR A 8 -17.19 35.51 34.40
N HIS A 9 -17.25 34.28 34.91
CA HIS A 9 -17.10 33.06 34.11
C HIS A 9 -18.39 32.76 33.32
N LEU A 10 -18.23 32.43 32.03
CA LEU A 10 -19.30 31.89 31.20
C LEU A 10 -19.54 30.43 31.62
N GLN A 11 -20.75 30.10 32.05
CA GLN A 11 -21.14 28.74 32.40
C GLN A 11 -22.02 28.14 31.30
N LEU A 12 -21.62 26.97 30.81
CA LEU A 12 -22.34 26.20 29.82
C LEU A 12 -22.72 24.84 30.39
N ARG A 13 -24.02 24.54 30.36
CA ARG A 13 -24.59 23.24 30.72
C ARG A 13 -25.07 22.56 29.46
N LEU A 14 -24.40 21.50 29.05
CA LEU A 14 -24.61 20.80 27.78
C LEU A 14 -24.96 19.32 27.96
N LEU A 15 -24.87 18.76 29.18
CA LEU A 15 -25.33 17.39 29.50
C LEU A 15 -26.80 17.41 29.92
N GLY A 16 -27.69 17.33 28.94
CA GLY A 16 -29.13 17.53 29.05
C GLY A 16 -29.58 18.73 28.22
N SER A 17 -30.69 19.35 28.62
CA SER A 17 -31.22 20.55 27.96
C SER A 17 -30.19 21.71 28.02
N PRO A 18 -29.72 22.23 26.87
CA PRO A 18 -28.57 23.13 26.86
C PRO A 18 -28.88 24.51 27.44
N GLY A 19 -28.01 24.97 28.35
CA GLY A 19 -28.14 26.24 29.08
C GLY A 19 -26.84 27.04 29.14
N GLN A 20 -26.97 28.36 29.25
CA GLN A 20 -25.86 29.32 29.21
C GLN A 20 -26.11 30.50 30.16
N SER A 21 -25.14 30.79 31.04
CA SER A 21 -25.23 31.89 32.03
C SER A 21 -23.88 32.58 32.24
N ILE A 22 -23.89 33.84 32.65
CA ILE A 22 -22.69 34.62 33.03
C ILE A 22 -22.97 35.27 34.39
N GLY A 23 -22.11 35.02 35.39
CA GLY A 23 -22.30 35.55 36.74
C GLY A 23 -23.64 35.16 37.38
N GLY A 24 -24.18 33.99 37.03
CA GLY A 24 -25.47 33.48 37.52
C GLY A 24 -26.71 33.97 36.76
N ASN A 25 -26.58 34.92 35.82
CA ASN A 25 -27.68 35.41 35.01
C ASN A 25 -27.76 34.67 33.67
N ALA A 26 -28.96 34.28 33.25
CA ALA A 26 -29.17 33.61 31.97
C ALA A 26 -28.81 34.53 30.80
N VAL A 27 -28.04 34.01 29.84
CA VAL A 27 -27.71 34.74 28.61
C VAL A 27 -28.86 34.55 27.61
N ALA A 28 -29.36 35.65 27.04
CA ALA A 28 -30.43 35.59 26.04
C ALA A 28 -30.07 34.67 24.85
N LYS A 29 -31.05 33.88 24.37
CA LYS A 29 -30.86 32.98 23.21
C LYS A 29 -30.37 33.77 21.99
N PHE A 30 -29.35 33.24 21.32
CA PHE A 30 -28.84 33.84 20.08
C PHE A 30 -29.93 33.78 19.00
N ARG A 31 -30.03 34.81 18.15
CA ARG A 31 -31.00 34.85 17.04
C ARG A 31 -30.79 33.73 15.99
N SER A 32 -29.62 33.12 15.95
CA SER A 32 -29.27 32.07 15.00
C SER A 32 -28.84 30.82 15.75
N THR A 33 -29.53 29.70 15.47
CA THR A 33 -29.21 28.37 16.01
C THR A 33 -27.77 27.97 15.67
N LYS A 34 -27.27 28.31 14.48
CA LYS A 34 -25.86 28.09 14.07
C LYS A 34 -24.85 28.90 14.89
N THR A 35 -25.22 30.11 15.33
CA THR A 35 -24.35 30.90 16.22
C THR A 35 -24.25 30.26 17.60
N GLN A 36 -25.37 29.74 18.11
CA GLN A 36 -25.41 29.01 19.38
C GLN A 36 -24.65 27.68 19.28
N ALA A 37 -24.84 26.94 18.18
CA ALA A 37 -24.13 25.70 17.90
C ALA A 37 -22.60 25.92 17.80
N LEU A 38 -22.17 27.03 17.18
CA LEU A 38 -20.76 27.42 17.12
C LEU A 38 -20.18 27.66 18.52
N LEU A 39 -20.92 28.32 19.43
CA LEU A 39 -20.47 28.49 20.81
C LEU A 39 -20.28 27.15 21.51
N TYR A 40 -21.28 26.26 21.44
CA TYR A 40 -21.22 24.95 22.08
C TYR A 40 -20.09 24.10 21.52
N TYR A 41 -19.89 24.12 20.20
CA TYR A 41 -18.78 23.43 19.55
C TYR A 41 -17.41 23.93 20.03
N LEU A 42 -17.19 25.25 20.05
CA LEU A 42 -15.94 25.83 20.54
C LEU A 42 -15.70 25.51 22.01
N ALA A 43 -16.75 25.53 22.83
CA ALA A 43 -16.66 25.29 24.26
C ALA A 43 -16.35 23.84 24.60
N VAL A 44 -16.96 22.89 23.89
CA VAL A 44 -16.73 21.45 24.12
C VAL A 44 -15.34 21.05 23.64
N THR A 45 -14.89 21.60 22.51
CA THR A 45 -13.60 21.22 21.93
C THR A 45 -12.40 21.84 22.64
N GLY A 46 -12.52 23.04 23.23
CA GLY A 46 -11.43 23.70 23.98
C GLY A 46 -10.17 23.95 23.15
N GLU A 47 -10.25 23.87 21.83
CA GLU A 47 -9.10 23.94 20.91
C GLU A 47 -9.14 25.20 20.04
N THR A 48 -7.97 25.56 19.49
CA THR A 48 -7.87 26.60 18.48
C THR A 48 -8.29 26.07 17.11
N HIS A 49 -9.38 26.64 16.57
CA HIS A 49 -9.95 26.22 15.29
C HIS A 49 -9.59 27.18 14.15
N ARG A 50 -9.31 26.64 12.97
CA ARG A 50 -9.19 27.46 11.75
C ARG A 50 -10.57 27.92 11.29
N ARG A 51 -10.67 29.19 10.88
CA ARG A 51 -11.92 29.78 10.38
C ARG A 51 -12.48 29.04 9.17
N ALA A 52 -11.62 28.60 8.26
CA ALA A 52 -12.04 27.82 7.08
C ALA A 52 -12.71 26.48 7.47
N SER A 53 -12.23 25.82 8.52
CA SER A 53 -12.81 24.57 9.04
C SER A 53 -14.19 24.82 9.65
N LEU A 54 -14.32 25.89 10.44
CA LEU A 54 -15.61 26.29 11.04
C LEU A 54 -16.63 26.70 9.98
N SER A 55 -16.21 27.37 8.91
CA SER A 55 -17.12 27.76 7.83
C SER A 55 -17.64 26.55 7.06
N ALA A 56 -16.79 25.55 6.80
CA ALA A 56 -17.20 24.32 6.13
C ALA A 56 -18.16 23.50 6.99
N LEU A 57 -17.89 23.39 8.30
CA LEU A 57 -18.69 22.64 9.25
C LEU A 57 -20.14 23.13 9.34
N PHE A 58 -20.32 24.44 9.53
CA PHE A 58 -21.65 25.01 9.78
C PHE A 58 -22.39 25.44 8.50
N TRP A 59 -21.70 25.53 7.36
CA TRP A 59 -22.28 25.93 6.08
C TRP A 59 -21.70 25.13 4.90
N PRO A 60 -21.89 23.79 4.86
CA PRO A 60 -21.29 22.93 3.83
C PRO A 60 -21.90 23.15 2.43
N ASN A 61 -23.17 23.60 2.36
CA ASN A 61 -23.93 23.69 1.12
C ASN A 61 -23.86 25.06 0.41
N VAL A 62 -22.91 25.93 0.79
CA VAL A 62 -22.74 27.25 0.16
C VAL A 62 -21.28 27.48 -0.21
N SER A 63 -21.04 28.31 -1.23
CA SER A 63 -19.69 28.68 -1.66
C SER A 63 -18.85 29.22 -0.50
N GLU A 64 -17.55 28.92 -0.50
CA GLU A 64 -16.59 29.30 0.55
C GLU A 64 -16.65 30.79 0.92
N THR A 65 -16.85 31.69 -0.04
CA THR A 65 -16.99 33.13 0.19
C THR A 65 -18.23 33.48 1.02
N LYS A 66 -19.38 32.85 0.73
CA LYS A 66 -20.62 33.00 1.50
C LYS A 66 -20.51 32.35 2.88
N ALA A 67 -19.89 31.18 2.98
CA ALA A 67 -19.67 30.49 4.25
C ALA A 67 -18.81 31.34 5.20
N ASN A 68 -17.72 31.94 4.69
CA ASN A 68 -16.87 32.85 5.46
C ASN A 68 -17.57 34.15 5.87
N ALA A 69 -18.44 34.70 5.02
CA ALA A 69 -19.26 35.86 5.37
C ALA A 69 -20.24 35.55 6.50
N SER A 70 -20.93 34.40 6.43
CA SER A 70 -21.83 33.92 7.49
C SER A 70 -21.10 33.65 8.80
N LEU A 71 -19.93 33.01 8.75
CA LEU A 71 -19.08 32.80 9.93
C LEU A 71 -18.68 34.14 10.57
N ARG A 72 -18.34 35.16 9.76
CA ARG A 72 -17.99 36.50 10.28
C ARG A 72 -19.18 37.14 11.02
N VAL A 73 -20.40 36.97 10.53
CA VAL A 73 -21.62 37.45 11.20
C VAL A 73 -21.86 36.71 12.52
N SER A 74 -21.71 35.39 12.54
CA SER A 74 -21.85 34.57 13.76
C SER A 74 -20.80 34.93 14.80
N LEU A 75 -19.52 35.06 14.42
CA LEU A 75 -18.43 35.47 15.33
C LEU A 75 -18.65 36.88 15.89
N ASN A 76 -19.14 37.82 15.08
CA ASN A 76 -19.45 39.17 15.56
C ASN A 76 -20.65 39.18 16.53
N SER A 77 -21.60 38.27 16.33
CA SER A 77 -22.74 38.09 17.24
C SER A 77 -22.30 37.45 18.57
N LEU A 78 -21.40 36.46 18.54
CA LEU A 78 -20.79 35.90 19.75
C LEU A 78 -19.99 36.96 20.50
N ARG A 79 -19.15 37.73 19.80
CA ARG A 79 -18.32 38.78 20.41
C ARG A 79 -19.13 39.87 21.12
N LYS A 80 -20.38 40.12 20.74
CA LYS A 80 -21.24 41.09 21.45
C LYS A 80 -21.73 40.59 22.82
N VAL A 81 -21.71 39.27 23.03
CA VAL A 81 -22.32 38.62 24.20
C VAL A 81 -21.24 38.04 25.14
N ILE A 82 -20.17 37.48 24.57
CA ILE A 82 -19.09 36.79 25.29
C ILE A 82 -17.71 37.35 24.92
N ALA A 83 -17.63 38.68 24.76
CA ALA A 83 -16.46 39.38 24.22
C ALA A 83 -15.15 39.00 24.93
N ASP A 84 -15.19 38.96 26.26
CA ASP A 84 -14.03 38.73 27.11
C ASP A 84 -13.58 37.26 27.09
N HIS A 85 -14.39 36.36 26.52
CA HIS A 85 -14.18 34.91 26.51
C HIS A 85 -13.80 34.36 25.12
N LEU A 86 -13.86 35.18 24.06
CA LEU A 86 -13.66 34.75 22.66
C LEU A 86 -12.46 35.44 22.02
N ILE A 87 -11.43 34.66 21.70
CA ILE A 87 -10.22 35.11 21.02
C ILE A 87 -10.37 34.83 19.52
N VAL A 88 -10.37 35.90 18.71
CA VAL A 88 -10.50 35.81 17.24
C VAL A 88 -9.30 36.45 16.57
N ASP A 89 -8.53 35.64 15.84
CA ASP A 89 -7.43 36.10 14.98
C ASP A 89 -7.87 36.09 13.50
N ARG A 90 -7.02 36.58 12.61
CA ARG A 90 -7.22 36.62 11.16
C ARG A 90 -7.56 35.23 10.60
N HIS A 91 -6.99 34.17 11.15
CA HIS A 91 -7.15 32.80 10.65
C HIS A 91 -7.77 31.80 11.65
N THR A 92 -7.83 32.13 12.94
CA THR A 92 -8.25 31.20 13.98
C THR A 92 -9.27 31.78 14.95
N VAL A 93 -9.98 30.91 15.65
CA VAL A 93 -10.95 31.22 16.70
C VAL A 93 -10.71 30.28 17.87
N THR A 94 -10.75 30.80 19.10
CA THR A 94 -10.57 30.01 20.34
C THR A 94 -11.40 30.64 21.46
N LEU A 95 -11.90 29.84 22.39
CA LEU A 95 -12.46 30.33 23.65
C LEU A 95 -11.36 30.32 24.72
N ASP A 96 -11.36 31.32 25.60
CA ASP A 96 -10.41 31.34 26.71
C ASP A 96 -10.87 30.36 27.80
N ASP A 97 -10.19 29.22 27.88
CA ASP A 97 -10.47 28.16 28.85
C ASP A 97 -10.40 28.63 30.30
N ASN A 98 -9.68 29.72 30.60
CA ASN A 98 -9.62 30.26 31.97
C ASN A 98 -10.90 31.00 32.36
N LEU A 99 -11.73 31.38 31.39
CA LEU A 99 -12.91 32.21 31.60
C LEU A 99 -14.21 31.44 31.35
N VAL A 100 -14.16 30.23 30.80
CA VAL A 100 -15.33 29.40 30.48
C VAL A 100 -15.36 28.14 31.35
N TRP A 101 -16.52 27.87 31.93
CA TRP A 101 -16.82 26.61 32.61
C TRP A 101 -17.84 25.82 31.78
N VAL A 102 -17.56 24.55 31.52
CA VAL A 102 -18.42 23.64 30.76
C VAL A 102 -18.60 22.35 31.56
N ASP A 103 -19.85 21.93 31.76
CA ASP A 103 -20.17 20.70 32.50
C ASP A 103 -19.56 19.44 31.87
N THR A 104 -19.49 19.35 30.54
CA THR A 104 -18.86 18.24 29.82
C THR A 104 -17.37 18.11 30.12
N GLN A 105 -16.63 19.23 30.17
CA GLN A 105 -15.21 19.23 30.50
C GLN A 105 -14.99 18.84 31.96
N GLN A 106 -15.82 19.35 32.88
CA GLN A 106 -15.74 18.97 34.30
C GLN A 106 -16.09 17.48 34.50
N PHE A 107 -17.10 16.98 33.78
CA PHE A 107 -17.49 15.57 33.81
C PHE A 107 -16.34 14.66 33.35
N THR A 108 -15.74 14.95 32.20
CA THR A 108 -14.60 14.19 31.68
C THR A 108 -13.38 14.25 32.61
N ARG A 109 -13.09 15.42 33.20
CA ARG A 109 -11.99 15.57 34.16
C ARG A 109 -12.21 14.70 35.40
N LEU A 110 -13.40 14.75 36.00
CA LEU A 110 -13.72 13.93 37.17
C LEU A 110 -13.67 12.44 36.84
N LEU A 111 -14.04 12.03 35.63
CA LEU A 111 -13.92 10.64 35.16
C LEU A 111 -12.47 10.18 35.00
N GLN A 112 -11.57 11.03 34.49
CA GLN A 112 -10.15 10.70 34.38
C GLN A 112 -9.50 10.50 35.76
N GLU A 113 -9.99 11.21 36.76
CA GLU A 113 -9.54 11.04 38.13
C GLU A 113 -10.11 9.75 38.76
N MET A 114 -11.23 9.18 38.25
CA MET A 114 -11.90 7.97 38.79
C MET A 114 -11.07 6.69 38.77
N ASP A 115 -10.07 6.62 37.89
CA ASP A 115 -9.12 5.49 37.81
C ASP A 115 -8.05 5.52 38.93
N ASP A 116 -7.98 6.61 39.71
CA ASP A 116 -7.04 6.77 40.82
C ASP A 116 -7.67 6.30 42.16
N ALA A 117 -7.02 5.36 42.85
CA ALA A 117 -7.55 4.68 44.03
C ALA A 117 -7.79 5.61 45.25
N THR A 118 -7.40 6.87 45.16
CA THR A 118 -7.40 7.86 46.24
C THR A 118 -8.63 8.78 46.28
N LEU A 119 -9.55 8.68 45.31
CA LEU A 119 -10.70 9.57 45.26
C LEU A 119 -11.73 9.34 46.36
N THR A 120 -12.26 10.45 46.88
CA THR A 120 -13.32 10.49 47.89
C THR A 120 -14.70 10.22 47.27
N MET A 121 -15.62 9.62 48.04
CA MET A 121 -17.04 9.39 47.67
C MET A 121 -17.70 10.63 47.06
N GLN A 122 -17.37 11.82 47.59
CA GLN A 122 -17.94 13.10 47.18
C GLN A 122 -17.59 13.46 45.73
N GLN A 123 -16.41 13.07 45.24
CA GLN A 123 -15.97 13.34 43.86
C GLN A 123 -16.63 12.38 42.86
N ARG A 124 -16.79 11.10 43.21
CA ARG A 124 -17.52 10.10 42.37
C ARG A 124 -18.99 10.48 42.22
N GLN A 125 -19.64 10.90 43.31
CA GLN A 125 -21.02 11.37 43.27
C GLN A 125 -21.17 12.69 42.49
N ALA A 126 -20.19 13.59 42.59
CA ALA A 126 -20.18 14.84 41.86
C ALA A 126 -20.15 14.62 40.34
N ALA A 127 -19.34 13.67 39.84
CA ALA A 127 -19.27 13.34 38.41
C ALA A 127 -20.63 12.87 37.87
N VAL A 128 -21.24 11.90 38.54
CA VAL A 128 -22.55 11.32 38.19
C VAL A 128 -23.71 12.34 38.31
N SER A 129 -23.55 13.40 39.11
CA SER A 129 -24.53 14.47 39.24
C SER A 129 -24.50 15.50 38.10
N LEU A 130 -23.40 15.60 37.35
CA LEU A 130 -23.26 16.53 36.22
C LEU A 130 -24.02 16.06 34.98
N TYR A 131 -24.16 14.75 34.78
CA TYR A 131 -24.91 14.18 33.66
C TYR A 131 -26.41 14.17 34.00
N VAL A 132 -27.20 15.10 33.46
CA VAL A 132 -28.65 15.18 33.75
C VAL A 132 -29.52 14.65 32.60
N GLY A 133 -28.96 14.57 31.38
CA GLY A 133 -29.59 14.03 30.18
C GLY A 133 -28.59 13.95 29.04
N ASP A 134 -29.07 13.61 27.84
CA ASP A 134 -28.22 13.47 26.65
C ASP A 134 -27.51 14.78 26.29
N PHE A 135 -26.30 14.66 25.73
CA PHE A 135 -25.55 15.83 25.27
C PHE A 135 -26.36 16.64 24.25
N LEU A 136 -26.57 17.93 24.54
CA LEU A 136 -27.39 18.84 23.75
C LEU A 136 -28.79 18.26 23.45
N GLU A 137 -29.48 17.80 24.48
CA GLU A 137 -30.80 17.16 24.37
C GLU A 137 -31.78 18.07 23.61
N GLY A 138 -32.40 17.52 22.55
CA GLY A 138 -33.37 18.23 21.72
C GLY A 138 -32.80 19.37 20.86
N PHE A 139 -31.48 19.55 20.79
CA PHE A 139 -30.84 20.59 19.99
C PHE A 139 -30.24 20.03 18.70
N HIS A 140 -30.68 20.57 17.56
CA HIS A 140 -30.29 20.15 16.20
C HIS A 140 -30.20 21.35 15.26
N VAL A 141 -29.48 21.21 14.15
CA VAL A 141 -29.29 22.29 13.16
C VAL A 141 -29.58 21.78 11.74
N ASP A 142 -30.80 22.02 11.27
CA ASP A 142 -31.38 21.48 10.00
C ASP A 142 -30.54 21.69 8.70
N ASP A 143 -29.51 22.54 8.73
CA ASP A 143 -28.62 22.85 7.59
C ASP A 143 -27.12 22.70 7.92
N ALA A 144 -26.76 21.85 8.87
CA ALA A 144 -25.36 21.54 9.23
C ALA A 144 -25.17 20.05 9.58
N PRO A 145 -25.26 19.13 8.59
CA PRO A 145 -25.24 17.69 8.82
C PRO A 145 -23.98 17.20 9.52
N ASP A 146 -22.82 17.80 9.23
CA ASP A 146 -21.55 17.45 9.87
C ASP A 146 -21.53 17.81 11.37
N PHE A 147 -22.19 18.91 11.74
CA PHE A 147 -22.35 19.28 13.14
C PHE A 147 -23.31 18.32 13.86
N ASP A 148 -24.46 17.99 13.26
CA ASP A 148 -25.40 17.05 13.85
C ASP A 148 -24.81 15.65 14.00
N HIS A 149 -23.99 15.20 13.04
CA HIS A 149 -23.25 13.95 13.16
C HIS A 149 -22.27 13.98 14.35
N TRP A 150 -21.53 15.09 14.52
CA TRP A 150 -20.67 15.29 15.69
C TRP A 150 -21.48 15.28 17.00
N VAL A 151 -22.64 15.92 17.06
CA VAL A 151 -23.52 15.89 18.25
C VAL A 151 -23.92 14.45 18.59
N THR A 152 -24.29 13.64 17.59
CA THR A 152 -24.63 12.22 17.79
C THR A 152 -23.45 11.43 18.37
N SER A 153 -22.24 11.60 17.82
CA SER A 153 -21.05 10.96 18.36
C SER A 153 -20.73 11.40 19.80
N MET A 154 -20.94 12.68 20.13
CA MET A 154 -20.77 13.18 21.49
C MET A 154 -21.81 12.61 22.46
N ARG A 155 -23.07 12.42 22.02
CA ARG A 155 -24.13 11.79 22.83
C ARG A 155 -23.75 10.35 23.19
N GLU A 156 -23.36 9.55 22.19
CA GLU A 156 -22.91 8.17 22.41
C GLU A 156 -21.71 8.13 23.37
N TYR A 157 -20.72 9.01 23.18
CA TYR A 157 -19.56 9.10 24.05
C TYR A 157 -19.92 9.37 25.52
N PHE A 158 -20.69 10.43 25.80
CA PHE A 158 -21.01 10.78 27.18
C PHE A 158 -21.95 9.76 27.83
N GLN A 159 -22.85 9.13 27.06
CA GLN A 159 -23.69 8.04 27.55
C GLN A 159 -22.84 6.83 27.98
N GLN A 160 -21.88 6.41 27.16
CA GLN A 160 -20.95 5.32 27.51
C GLN A 160 -20.08 5.66 28.72
N ALA A 161 -19.55 6.88 28.77
CA ALA A 161 -18.78 7.38 29.91
C ALA A 161 -19.60 7.38 31.21
N MET A 162 -20.90 7.73 31.13
CA MET A 162 -21.82 7.71 32.27
C MET A 162 -22.16 6.29 32.73
N ILE A 163 -22.36 5.36 31.80
CA ILE A 163 -22.57 3.92 32.11
C ILE A 163 -21.38 3.39 32.90
N HIS A 164 -20.16 3.68 32.46
CA HIS A 164 -18.94 3.32 33.16
C HIS A 164 -18.88 3.94 34.57
N ALA A 165 -19.13 5.25 34.69
CA ALA A 165 -19.11 5.97 35.96
C ALA A 165 -20.08 5.36 36.98
N LEU A 166 -21.29 5.01 36.54
CA LEU A 166 -22.31 4.38 37.38
C LEU A 166 -21.94 2.97 37.80
N MET A 167 -21.27 2.21 36.93
CA MET A 167 -20.77 0.87 37.25
C MET A 167 -19.72 0.93 38.36
N GLU A 168 -18.73 1.83 38.22
CA GLU A 168 -17.68 2.02 39.23
C GLU A 168 -18.24 2.57 40.54
N LEU A 169 -19.20 3.49 40.48
CA LEU A 169 -19.90 3.98 41.67
C LEU A 169 -20.66 2.85 42.39
N ALA A 170 -21.37 1.99 41.64
CA ALA A 170 -22.07 0.83 42.19
C ALA A 170 -21.09 -0.14 42.87
N ARG A 171 -20.01 -0.53 42.18
CA ARG A 171 -18.94 -1.38 42.74
C ARG A 171 -18.34 -0.79 44.02
N TRP A 172 -18.08 0.50 44.03
CA TRP A 172 -17.58 1.20 45.22
C TRP A 172 -18.56 1.08 46.39
N HIS A 173 -19.85 1.30 46.17
CA HIS A 173 -20.88 1.14 47.21
C HIS A 173 -21.00 -0.30 47.72
N VAL A 174 -20.85 -1.30 46.84
CA VAL A 174 -20.77 -2.73 47.23
C VAL A 174 -19.59 -2.98 48.17
N THR A 175 -18.41 -2.44 47.85
CA THR A 175 -17.21 -2.60 48.71
C THR A 175 -17.34 -1.93 50.07
N HIS A 176 -18.14 -0.86 50.18
CA HIS A 176 -18.37 -0.07 51.40
C HIS A 176 -19.67 -0.44 52.13
N HIS A 177 -20.30 -1.57 51.76
CA HIS A 177 -21.53 -2.09 52.40
C HIS A 177 -22.77 -1.19 52.30
N ASP A 178 -22.85 -0.30 51.30
CA ASP A 178 -24.03 0.54 51.03
C ASP A 178 -24.85 -0.02 49.85
N GLN A 179 -25.65 -1.04 50.15
CA GLN A 179 -26.43 -1.77 49.14
C GLN A 179 -27.52 -0.90 48.50
N ALA A 180 -28.13 0.01 49.26
CA ALA A 180 -29.19 0.88 48.77
C ALA A 180 -28.66 1.86 47.71
N ALA A 181 -27.50 2.49 47.95
CA ALA A 181 -26.88 3.37 46.98
C ALA A 181 -26.36 2.61 45.74
N SER A 182 -25.85 1.39 45.92
CA SER A 182 -25.47 0.52 44.80
C SER A 182 -26.66 0.19 43.89
N LEU A 183 -27.81 -0.17 44.45
CA LEU A 183 -29.01 -0.48 43.66
C LEU A 183 -29.54 0.77 42.94
N ALA A 184 -29.43 1.96 43.55
CA ALA A 184 -29.82 3.22 42.91
C ALA A 184 -28.92 3.55 41.71
N ALA A 185 -27.59 3.36 41.84
CA ALA A 185 -26.65 3.55 40.74
C ALA A 185 -26.88 2.55 39.60
N LEU A 186 -27.12 1.27 39.92
CA LEU A 186 -27.40 0.22 38.93
C LEU A 186 -28.74 0.43 38.22
N SER A 187 -29.78 0.85 38.93
CA SER A 187 -31.07 1.19 38.33
C SER A 187 -30.93 2.31 37.30
N ARG A 188 -30.14 3.34 37.63
CA ARG A 188 -29.86 4.45 36.71
C ARG A 188 -29.00 4.02 35.52
N LEU A 189 -28.05 3.09 35.71
CA LEU A 189 -27.24 2.52 34.65
C LEU A 189 -28.11 1.75 33.66
N LEU A 190 -28.98 0.88 34.16
CA LEU A 190 -29.84 0.03 33.33
C LEU A 190 -30.96 0.81 32.63
N ALA A 191 -31.35 1.97 33.15
CA ALA A 191 -32.21 2.91 32.43
C ALA A 191 -31.51 3.51 31.20
N LEU A 192 -30.19 3.72 31.25
CA LEU A 192 -29.38 4.22 30.11
C LEU A 192 -28.96 3.10 29.15
N ALA A 193 -28.74 1.89 29.66
CA ALA A 193 -28.31 0.72 28.88
C ALA A 193 -29.03 -0.55 29.36
N PRO A 194 -30.26 -0.81 28.86
CA PRO A 194 -31.06 -1.97 29.29
C PRO A 194 -30.39 -3.32 29.02
N GLY A 195 -29.52 -3.40 28.02
CA GLY A 195 -28.77 -4.62 27.65
C GLY A 195 -27.42 -4.79 28.35
N ASN A 196 -27.05 -3.96 29.34
CA ASN A 196 -25.76 -4.08 30.02
C ASN A 196 -25.75 -5.30 30.98
N GLU A 197 -25.32 -6.46 30.47
CA GLU A 197 -25.31 -7.72 31.21
C GLU A 197 -24.53 -7.65 32.52
N ALA A 198 -23.35 -7.01 32.52
CA ALA A 198 -22.53 -6.85 33.73
C ALA A 198 -23.25 -6.08 34.84
N GLY A 199 -24.03 -5.05 34.50
CA GLY A 199 -24.86 -4.31 35.45
C GLY A 199 -25.99 -5.14 36.03
N HIS A 200 -26.63 -5.97 35.19
CA HIS A 200 -27.64 -6.93 35.65
C HIS A 200 -27.04 -8.01 36.56
N ARG A 201 -25.86 -8.55 36.24
CA ARG A 201 -25.13 -9.50 37.09
C ARG A 201 -24.82 -8.92 38.47
N LEU A 202 -24.24 -7.71 38.51
CA LEU A 202 -23.93 -7.06 39.78
C LEU A 202 -25.21 -6.76 40.58
N MET A 203 -26.30 -6.34 39.92
CA MET A 203 -27.58 -6.10 40.59
C MET A 203 -28.19 -7.38 41.17
N MET A 204 -28.13 -8.49 40.43
CA MET A 204 -28.57 -9.81 40.91
C MET A 204 -27.77 -10.27 42.14
N GLN A 205 -26.45 -10.07 42.14
CA GLN A 205 -25.59 -10.40 43.27
C GLN A 205 -25.93 -9.56 44.52
N VAL A 206 -26.11 -8.24 44.36
CA VAL A 206 -26.48 -7.33 45.46
C VAL A 206 -27.86 -7.69 46.03
N LEU A 207 -28.87 -7.91 45.18
CA LEU A 207 -30.21 -8.30 45.61
C LEU A 207 -30.20 -9.64 46.37
N THR A 208 -29.42 -10.61 45.90
CA THR A 208 -29.29 -11.92 46.56
C THR A 208 -28.63 -11.79 47.94
N HIS A 209 -27.58 -10.97 48.03
CA HIS A 209 -26.89 -10.69 49.29
C HIS A 209 -27.79 -9.94 50.30
N THR A 210 -28.72 -9.11 49.82
CA THR A 210 -29.74 -8.43 50.67
C THR A 210 -30.92 -9.32 51.07
N GLY A 211 -30.93 -10.60 50.67
CA GLY A 211 -32.03 -11.54 50.94
C GLY A 211 -33.22 -11.42 49.97
N GLN A 212 -33.13 -10.60 48.93
CA GLN A 212 -34.18 -10.36 47.94
C GLN A 212 -34.05 -11.29 46.71
N ARG A 213 -33.96 -12.60 46.95
CA ARG A 213 -33.72 -13.61 45.90
C ARG A 213 -34.76 -13.59 44.78
N THR A 214 -36.04 -13.38 45.10
CA THR A 214 -37.11 -13.28 44.10
C THR A 214 -36.92 -12.08 43.17
N ALA A 215 -36.40 -10.96 43.70
CA ALA A 215 -36.09 -9.78 42.88
C ALA A 215 -34.89 -10.02 41.96
N ALA A 216 -33.88 -10.77 42.42
CA ALA A 216 -32.74 -11.15 41.59
C ALA A 216 -33.15 -12.04 40.39
N ILE A 217 -34.05 -13.01 40.61
CA ILE A 217 -34.59 -13.86 39.54
C ILE A 217 -35.39 -13.02 38.54
N LEU A 218 -36.24 -12.12 39.02
CA LEU A 218 -37.02 -11.21 38.17
C LEU A 218 -36.11 -10.30 37.31
N GLN A 219 -34.94 -9.93 37.85
CA GLN A 219 -33.98 -9.12 37.13
C GLN A 219 -33.37 -9.87 35.94
N PHE A 220 -33.04 -11.16 36.11
CA PHE A 220 -32.61 -12.02 35.01
C PHE A 220 -33.68 -12.11 33.91
N ASP A 221 -34.95 -12.29 34.28
CA ASP A 221 -36.04 -12.34 33.30
C ASP A 221 -36.21 -11.02 32.54
N THR A 222 -35.91 -9.90 33.19
CA THR A 222 -35.93 -8.56 32.57
C THR A 222 -34.82 -8.42 31.54
N LEU A 223 -33.59 -8.83 31.88
CA LEU A 223 -32.46 -8.86 30.94
C LEU A 223 -32.75 -9.81 29.76
N ARG A 224 -33.18 -11.04 30.05
CA ARG A 224 -33.42 -12.08 29.04
C ARG A 224 -34.48 -11.65 28.05
N ARG A 225 -35.58 -11.03 28.51
CA ARG A 225 -36.60 -10.48 27.61
C ARG A 225 -36.00 -9.44 26.67
N TYR A 226 -35.23 -8.49 27.20
CA TYR A 226 -34.56 -7.50 26.37
C TYR A 226 -33.58 -8.12 25.35
N LEU A 227 -32.70 -9.04 25.77
CA LEU A 227 -31.71 -9.65 24.88
C LEU A 227 -32.34 -10.56 23.81
N VAL A 228 -33.26 -11.43 24.21
CA VAL A 228 -33.83 -12.45 23.31
C VAL A 228 -34.95 -11.87 22.45
N GLU A 229 -35.83 -11.04 23.00
CA GLU A 229 -37.02 -10.54 22.29
C GLU A 229 -36.71 -9.28 21.46
N GLU A 230 -35.87 -8.36 21.94
CA GLU A 230 -35.55 -7.11 21.23
C GLU A 230 -34.27 -7.22 20.37
N LEU A 231 -33.25 -7.96 20.83
CA LEU A 231 -31.94 -8.04 20.15
C LEU A 231 -31.65 -9.39 19.47
N GLY A 232 -32.40 -10.45 19.78
CA GLY A 232 -32.19 -11.79 19.24
C GLY A 232 -30.88 -12.46 19.67
N ILE A 233 -30.34 -12.09 20.84
CA ILE A 233 -29.07 -12.57 21.38
C ILE A 233 -29.33 -13.36 22.66
N ASP A 234 -28.63 -14.49 22.84
CA ASP A 234 -28.70 -15.28 24.08
C ASP A 234 -27.80 -14.65 25.18
N PRO A 235 -28.20 -14.68 26.47
CA PRO A 235 -27.40 -14.15 27.57
C PRO A 235 -26.03 -14.83 27.71
N GLU A 236 -25.03 -14.10 28.20
CA GLU A 236 -23.67 -14.61 28.38
C GLU A 236 -23.62 -15.87 29.27
N PRO A 237 -22.68 -16.81 29.02
CA PRO A 237 -22.54 -18.03 29.82
C PRO A 237 -22.37 -17.77 31.32
N GLU A 238 -21.72 -16.67 31.67
CA GLU A 238 -21.50 -16.21 33.05
C GLU A 238 -22.81 -15.74 33.70
N THR A 239 -23.64 -14.99 32.97
CA THR A 239 -24.99 -14.58 33.40
C THR A 239 -25.88 -15.80 33.61
N MET A 240 -25.82 -16.78 32.70
CA MET A 240 -26.55 -18.05 32.80
C MET A 240 -26.08 -18.90 33.99
N ALA A 241 -24.77 -18.94 34.27
CA ALA A 241 -24.22 -19.65 35.42
C ALA A 241 -24.65 -19.02 36.75
N LEU A 242 -24.67 -17.69 36.84
CA LEU A 242 -25.18 -16.98 38.01
C LEU A 242 -26.66 -17.28 38.24
N TYR A 243 -27.48 -17.25 37.18
CA TYR A 243 -28.89 -17.59 37.26
C TYR A 243 -29.13 -19.03 37.74
N ALA A 244 -28.34 -20.00 37.26
CA ALA A 244 -28.41 -21.38 37.72
C ALA A 244 -28.09 -21.50 39.24
N GLN A 245 -27.06 -20.80 39.72
CA GLN A 245 -26.73 -20.74 41.15
C GLN A 245 -27.86 -20.12 41.99
N LEU A 246 -28.53 -19.09 41.45
CA LEU A 246 -29.69 -18.45 42.09
C LEU A 246 -30.91 -19.37 42.17
N LEU A 247 -31.07 -20.36 41.28
CA LEU A 247 -32.12 -21.38 41.37
C LEU A 247 -31.79 -22.46 42.40
N GLU A 248 -30.51 -22.78 42.59
CA GLU A 248 -30.03 -23.79 43.54
C GLU A 248 -29.97 -23.29 44.99
N GLY A 249 -29.97 -21.97 45.22
CA GLY A 249 -30.02 -21.36 46.55
C GLY A 249 -28.66 -21.12 47.19
N ASN A 250 -27.61 -21.09 46.39
CA ASN A 250 -26.25 -20.84 46.83
C ASN A 250 -26.04 -19.34 47.13
N SER A 251 -25.29 -19.01 48.18
CA SER A 251 -24.89 -17.63 48.48
C SER A 251 -23.84 -17.16 47.48
N VAL A 252 -24.12 -16.07 46.77
CA VAL A 252 -23.18 -15.46 45.82
C VAL A 252 -22.51 -14.26 46.47
N ASP A 253 -21.18 -14.26 46.55
CA ASP A 253 -20.42 -13.12 47.07
C ASP A 253 -20.27 -12.05 45.97
N PRO A 254 -20.83 -10.84 46.15
CA PRO A 254 -20.69 -9.75 45.19
C PRO A 254 -19.26 -9.24 45.02
N LYS A 255 -18.30 -9.68 45.86
CA LYS A 255 -16.87 -9.35 45.74
C LYS A 255 -16.08 -10.26 44.81
N SER A 256 -16.69 -11.31 44.26
CA SER A 256 -15.98 -12.31 43.44
C SER A 256 -15.72 -11.86 41.99
N GLU A 257 -16.36 -10.80 41.51
CA GLU A 257 -16.26 -10.29 40.13
C GLU A 257 -15.30 -9.08 39.99
N VAL A 258 -14.19 -9.04 40.75
CA VAL A 258 -13.14 -8.00 40.61
C VAL A 258 -12.13 -8.36 39.51
N SER A 259 -12.56 -9.09 38.48
CA SER A 259 -11.73 -9.35 37.30
C SER A 259 -11.89 -8.21 36.30
N VAL A 260 -10.78 -7.51 36.08
CA VAL A 260 -10.62 -6.30 35.26
C VAL A 260 -11.25 -6.48 33.87
N THR A 261 -12.43 -5.90 33.68
CA THR A 261 -12.88 -5.49 32.35
C THR A 261 -12.01 -4.30 31.98
N THR A 262 -11.13 -4.47 31.00
CA THR A 262 -10.32 -3.37 30.46
C THR A 262 -11.22 -2.26 29.96
N VAL A 263 -11.03 -1.07 30.54
CA VAL A 263 -11.63 0.20 30.11
C VAL A 263 -11.48 0.34 28.58
N PRO A 264 -12.56 0.50 27.80
CA PRO A 264 -12.43 1.20 26.53
C PRO A 264 -12.01 2.61 26.91
N SER A 265 -10.77 3.00 26.59
CA SER A 265 -10.28 4.34 26.86
C SER A 265 -11.26 5.34 26.27
N ALA A 266 -12.11 5.95 27.11
CA ALA A 266 -13.09 6.93 26.69
C ALA A 266 -12.34 8.23 26.36
N GLN A 267 -11.67 8.24 25.21
CA GLN A 267 -11.02 9.42 24.68
C GLN A 267 -12.10 10.35 24.12
N PHE A 268 -12.05 11.61 24.55
CA PHE A 268 -12.96 12.67 24.12
C PHE A 268 -13.05 12.71 22.59
N PRO A 269 -14.25 12.77 21.99
CA PRO A 269 -14.38 12.87 20.54
C PRO A 269 -13.76 14.21 20.11
N PRO A 270 -12.79 14.20 19.18
CA PRO A 270 -12.10 15.42 18.80
C PRO A 270 -13.05 16.38 18.07
N GLY A 271 -12.78 17.68 18.20
CA GLY A 271 -13.41 18.69 17.36
C GLY A 271 -13.13 18.39 15.89
N LEU A 272 -14.19 18.44 15.05
CA LEU A 272 -14.19 18.30 13.58
C LEU A 272 -13.03 18.94 12.77
N GLY A 273 -12.13 19.74 13.36
CA GLY A 273 -10.79 19.97 12.81
C GLY A 273 -9.98 18.69 12.56
N SER A 274 -10.34 17.56 13.19
CA SER A 274 -9.74 16.24 12.99
C SER A 274 -10.59 15.26 12.16
N MET A 275 -11.68 15.70 11.53
CA MET A 275 -12.48 14.86 10.63
C MET A 275 -11.94 14.86 9.19
N ARG A 276 -10.63 14.99 9.01
CA ARG A 276 -10.00 14.37 7.84
C ARG A 276 -9.61 12.95 8.25
N ALA A 277 -10.30 11.96 7.66
CA ALA A 277 -9.85 10.58 7.70
C ALA A 277 -8.37 10.55 7.28
N ILE A 278 -7.56 9.77 8.00
CA ILE A 278 -6.16 9.54 7.65
C ILE A 278 -6.14 9.09 6.19
N GLN A 279 -5.38 9.78 5.34
CA GLN A 279 -5.20 9.35 3.96
C GLN A 279 -4.32 8.11 3.97
N THR A 280 -4.75 7.06 3.27
CA THR A 280 -4.06 5.77 3.31
C THR A 280 -3.70 5.32 1.91
N ASP A 281 -2.50 4.78 1.81
CA ASP A 281 -2.03 4.10 0.62
C ASP A 281 -1.44 2.76 1.03
N TRP A 282 -2.26 1.72 0.88
CA TRP A 282 -1.97 0.37 1.37
C TRP A 282 -0.95 -0.39 0.55
N GLY A 283 -0.69 -0.01 -0.71
CA GLY A 283 0.18 -0.79 -1.59
C GLY A 283 -0.17 -2.29 -1.56
N ASP A 284 0.79 -3.09 -1.06
CA ASP A 284 0.69 -4.55 -0.91
C ASP A 284 0.50 -5.01 0.56
N MET A 285 -0.09 -4.15 1.41
CA MET A 285 -0.35 -4.49 2.81
C MET A 285 -1.27 -5.71 2.92
N PRO A 286 -0.99 -6.66 3.84
CA PRO A 286 -1.87 -7.78 4.11
C PRO A 286 -3.29 -7.32 4.48
N GLY A 287 -4.29 -8.14 4.17
CA GLY A 287 -5.66 -7.95 4.63
C GLY A 287 -5.82 -8.22 6.12
N ARG A 288 -6.92 -7.73 6.71
CA ARG A 288 -7.21 -7.92 8.13
C ARG A 288 -7.67 -9.36 8.38
N THR A 289 -6.82 -10.14 9.03
CA THR A 289 -7.13 -11.51 9.49
C THR A 289 -7.18 -11.55 11.02
N PRO A 290 -7.82 -12.56 11.65
CA PRO A 290 -7.76 -12.74 13.10
C PRO A 290 -6.33 -12.66 13.62
N PHE A 291 -6.08 -11.69 14.50
CA PHE A 291 -4.77 -11.44 15.10
C PHE A 291 -4.77 -11.97 16.54
N HIS A 292 -3.85 -12.88 16.86
CA HIS A 292 -3.79 -13.56 18.15
C HIS A 292 -2.49 -13.24 18.88
N GLY A 293 -2.60 -12.91 20.16
CA GLY A 293 -1.47 -12.53 21.01
C GLY A 293 -0.89 -11.16 20.68
N ARG A 294 0.27 -10.85 21.26
CA ARG A 294 1.09 -9.66 21.00
C ARG A 294 0.46 -8.31 21.29
N ILE A 295 -0.54 -8.29 22.17
CA ILE A 295 -1.19 -7.07 22.62
C ILE A 295 -0.17 -6.14 23.27
N HIS A 296 0.75 -6.68 24.08
CA HIS A 296 1.81 -5.88 24.71
C HIS A 296 2.68 -5.16 23.67
N GLN A 297 3.19 -5.87 22.65
CA GLN A 297 4.04 -5.31 21.61
C GLN A 297 3.29 -4.29 20.75
N LEU A 298 2.00 -4.53 20.45
CA LEU A 298 1.16 -3.55 19.75
C LEU A 298 1.01 -2.27 20.57
N THR A 299 0.64 -2.40 21.85
CA THR A 299 0.48 -1.26 22.76
C THR A 299 1.78 -0.48 22.92
N GLU A 300 2.91 -1.17 23.00
CA GLU A 300 4.23 -0.55 23.06
C GLU A 300 4.52 0.27 21.81
N ILE A 301 4.36 -0.29 20.60
CA ILE A 301 4.60 0.47 19.36
C ILE A 301 3.61 1.65 19.24
N ILE A 302 2.32 1.46 19.55
CA ILE A 302 1.34 2.55 19.55
C ILE A 302 1.77 3.66 20.50
N ASN A 303 2.22 3.34 21.71
CA ASN A 303 2.70 4.32 22.67
C ASN A 303 3.93 5.09 22.13
N ARG A 304 4.91 4.38 21.54
CA ARG A 304 6.08 5.01 20.91
C ARG A 304 5.70 5.95 19.77
N LEU A 305 4.75 5.54 18.93
CA LEU A 305 4.29 6.35 17.79
C LEU A 305 3.44 7.54 18.23
N VAL A 306 2.46 7.33 19.10
CA VAL A 306 1.44 8.32 19.45
C VAL A 306 1.94 9.28 20.51
N ARG A 307 2.42 8.76 21.66
CA ARG A 307 2.81 9.58 22.81
C ARG A 307 4.23 10.10 22.68
N GLU A 308 5.18 9.21 22.40
CA GLU A 308 6.61 9.55 22.42
C GLU A 308 7.14 10.09 21.08
N ARG A 309 6.32 10.01 20.02
CA ARG A 309 6.63 10.50 18.68
C ARG A 309 7.96 10.00 18.12
N ALA A 310 8.18 8.69 18.22
CA ALA A 310 9.27 8.02 17.55
C ALA A 310 9.34 8.43 16.06
N LYS A 311 10.56 8.64 15.56
CA LYS A 311 10.82 8.96 14.15
C LYS A 311 11.26 7.74 13.35
N VAL A 312 11.88 6.77 14.01
CA VAL A 312 12.27 5.50 13.41
C VAL A 312 11.90 4.38 14.36
N VAL A 313 11.14 3.40 13.87
CA VAL A 313 10.81 2.19 14.61
C VAL A 313 11.24 0.99 13.77
N VAL A 314 12.08 0.13 14.33
CA VAL A 314 12.57 -1.08 13.66
C VAL A 314 12.02 -2.31 14.37
N VAL A 315 11.18 -3.07 13.68
CA VAL A 315 10.63 -4.35 14.15
C VAL A 315 11.44 -5.48 13.50
N SER A 316 12.25 -6.17 14.30
CA SER A 316 13.13 -7.24 13.81
C SER A 316 12.70 -8.61 14.30
N GLY A 317 13.04 -9.69 13.59
CA GLY A 317 12.79 -11.06 14.06
C GLY A 317 12.84 -12.09 12.94
N MET A 318 12.74 -13.38 13.30
CA MET A 318 12.86 -14.50 12.36
C MET A 318 11.81 -14.48 11.23
N GLY A 319 12.07 -15.21 10.15
CA GLY A 319 11.09 -15.43 9.07
C GLY A 319 9.81 -16.07 9.61
N GLY A 320 8.64 -15.63 9.15
CA GLY A 320 7.35 -16.20 9.59
C GLY A 320 6.89 -15.78 11.00
N VAL A 321 7.74 -15.10 11.77
CA VAL A 321 7.44 -14.68 13.15
C VAL A 321 6.28 -13.69 13.26
N GLY A 322 5.73 -13.16 12.15
CA GLY A 322 4.57 -12.26 12.18
C GLY A 322 4.89 -10.75 12.28
N LYS A 323 6.08 -10.31 11.86
CA LYS A 323 6.44 -8.86 11.80
C LYS A 323 5.46 -8.07 10.93
N THR A 324 5.27 -8.52 9.69
CA THR A 324 4.37 -7.91 8.72
C THR A 324 2.92 -7.90 9.21
N ALA A 325 2.48 -8.98 9.88
CA ALA A 325 1.15 -9.05 10.48
C ALA A 325 0.98 -8.07 11.65
N LEU A 326 2.00 -7.94 12.53
CA LEU A 326 2.00 -6.96 13.62
C LEU A 326 1.95 -5.53 13.07
N ALA A 327 2.72 -5.23 12.04
CA ALA A 327 2.75 -3.93 11.39
C ALA A 327 1.41 -3.60 10.69
N ALA A 328 0.77 -4.56 10.03
CA ALA A 328 -0.54 -4.37 9.42
C ALA A 328 -1.64 -4.16 10.48
N GLU A 329 -1.68 -4.98 11.53
CA GLU A 329 -2.62 -4.84 12.65
C GLU A 329 -2.44 -3.50 13.37
N LEU A 330 -1.20 -3.05 13.56
CA LEU A 330 -0.89 -1.72 14.06
C LEU A 330 -1.51 -0.63 13.18
N VAL A 331 -1.33 -0.72 11.86
CA VAL A 331 -1.89 0.26 10.91
C VAL A 331 -3.41 0.29 10.97
N TYR A 332 -4.09 -0.87 11.01
CA TYR A 332 -5.54 -0.93 11.17
C TYR A 332 -5.99 -0.21 12.45
N ARG A 333 -5.34 -0.50 13.58
CA ARG A 333 -5.65 0.17 14.86
C ARG A 333 -5.38 1.67 14.80
N LEU A 334 -4.29 2.11 14.17
CA LEU A 334 -3.98 3.53 14.03
C LEU A 334 -5.03 4.29 13.20
N VAL A 335 -5.64 3.66 12.20
CA VAL A 335 -6.73 4.27 11.41
C VAL A 335 -8.05 4.26 12.17
N GLU A 336 -8.28 3.28 13.03
CA GLU A 336 -9.44 3.23 13.92
C GLU A 336 -9.34 4.26 15.06
N LEU A 337 -8.13 4.64 15.46
CA LEU A 337 -7.92 5.69 16.46
C LEU A 337 -8.33 7.07 15.92
N PRO A 338 -8.96 7.93 16.74
CA PRO A 338 -9.27 9.30 16.35
C PRO A 338 -8.02 10.05 15.86
N ALA A 339 -8.11 10.69 14.68
CA ALA A 339 -6.97 11.35 14.03
C ALA A 339 -6.28 12.41 14.90
N ALA A 340 -7.00 13.03 15.84
CA ALA A 340 -6.44 13.96 16.82
C ALA A 340 -5.41 13.32 17.76
N GLN A 341 -5.54 12.03 18.05
CA GLN A 341 -4.62 11.29 18.91
C GLN A 341 -3.37 10.89 18.17
N THR A 342 -3.53 10.28 17.00
CA THR A 342 -2.39 9.82 16.21
C THR A 342 -1.61 11.00 15.62
N ARG A 343 -2.32 12.07 15.25
CA ARG A 343 -1.85 13.23 14.49
C ARG A 343 -1.29 12.88 13.12
N PHE A 344 -1.37 11.62 12.68
CA PHE A 344 -0.97 11.22 11.33
C PHE A 344 -2.00 11.74 10.34
N THR A 345 -1.55 12.42 9.30
CA THR A 345 -2.39 12.83 8.18
C THR A 345 -2.41 11.78 7.08
N ASP A 346 -1.31 11.05 6.93
CA ASP A 346 -1.08 10.07 5.87
C ASP A 346 -0.37 8.83 6.43
N ILE A 347 -0.79 7.64 5.99
CA ILE A 347 -0.09 6.36 6.22
C ILE A 347 0.17 5.70 4.87
N VAL A 348 1.45 5.43 4.58
CA VAL A 348 1.89 4.87 3.30
C VAL A 348 2.67 3.58 3.55
N TRP A 349 2.20 2.47 2.97
CA TRP A 349 2.82 1.16 3.07
C TRP A 349 3.53 0.76 1.78
N ARG A 350 4.79 0.35 1.86
CA ARG A 350 5.52 -0.22 0.72
C ARG A 350 6.28 -1.48 1.09
N SER A 351 6.19 -2.48 0.21
CA SER A 351 6.94 -3.73 0.30
C SER A 351 8.27 -3.59 -0.42
N LEU A 352 9.35 -4.00 0.23
CA LEU A 352 10.69 -4.08 -0.34
C LEU A 352 11.05 -5.49 -0.82
N VAL A 353 10.09 -6.42 -0.86
CA VAL A 353 10.32 -7.84 -1.24
C VAL A 353 11.03 -8.01 -2.60
N ASN A 354 10.88 -7.03 -3.50
CA ASN A 354 11.51 -7.00 -4.82
C ASN A 354 12.74 -6.08 -4.91
N ALA A 355 13.15 -5.45 -3.80
CA ALA A 355 14.27 -4.53 -3.74
C ALA A 355 14.16 -3.39 -4.77
N PRO A 356 13.10 -2.55 -4.73
CA PRO A 356 13.03 -1.37 -5.58
C PRO A 356 14.15 -0.38 -5.22
N ALA A 357 14.72 0.29 -6.22
CA ALA A 357 15.67 1.37 -5.99
C ALA A 357 15.00 2.51 -5.20
N LEU A 358 15.73 3.17 -4.30
CA LEU A 358 15.19 4.27 -3.50
C LEU A 358 14.60 5.37 -4.39
N ASN A 359 15.21 5.63 -5.54
CA ASN A 359 14.73 6.64 -6.48
C ASN A 359 13.29 6.37 -6.95
N THR A 360 12.97 5.12 -7.27
CA THR A 360 11.63 4.67 -7.69
C THR A 360 10.64 4.78 -6.53
N LEU A 361 11.07 4.41 -5.32
CA LEU A 361 10.24 4.53 -4.11
C LEU A 361 9.92 5.99 -3.78
N LEU A 362 10.90 6.90 -3.92
CA LEU A 362 10.69 8.33 -3.70
C LEU A 362 9.74 8.95 -4.72
N ASP A 363 9.81 8.54 -5.99
CA ASP A 363 8.86 9.00 -7.01
C ASP A 363 7.43 8.66 -6.64
N ASP A 364 7.22 7.44 -6.19
CA ASP A 364 5.93 6.95 -5.74
C ASP A 364 5.44 7.70 -4.49
N TRP A 365 6.27 7.80 -3.43
CA TRP A 365 5.90 8.55 -2.22
C TRP A 365 5.61 10.03 -2.50
N LEU A 366 6.38 10.69 -3.36
CA LEU A 366 6.16 12.09 -3.71
C LEU A 366 4.85 12.29 -4.49
N ARG A 367 4.47 11.34 -5.35
CA ARG A 367 3.17 11.35 -6.05
C ARG A 367 2.01 11.17 -5.09
N THR A 368 2.13 10.24 -4.13
CA THR A 368 1.10 9.99 -3.12
C THR A 368 0.94 11.18 -2.17
N LEU A 369 2.05 11.72 -1.64
CA LEU A 369 1.98 12.78 -0.65
C LEU A 369 1.68 14.14 -1.27
N ALA A 370 2.21 14.47 -2.45
CA ALA A 370 2.05 15.78 -3.07
C ALA A 370 1.44 15.70 -4.49
N PRO A 371 0.15 15.34 -4.61
CA PRO A 371 -0.56 15.26 -5.89
C PRO A 371 -0.90 16.67 -6.42
N ALA A 372 0.11 17.49 -6.70
CA ALA A 372 -0.07 18.74 -7.43
C ALA A 372 -0.05 18.46 -8.93
N PRO A 373 -0.99 19.00 -9.73
CA PRO A 373 -0.99 18.76 -11.16
C PRO A 373 0.21 19.49 -11.81
N ALA A 374 0.97 18.74 -12.61
CA ALA A 374 2.05 19.19 -13.50
C ALA A 374 3.41 19.62 -12.91
N ALA A 375 3.69 19.45 -11.62
CA ALA A 375 5.07 19.65 -11.12
C ALA A 375 5.97 18.46 -11.53
N ARG A 376 6.95 18.69 -12.40
CA ARG A 376 7.96 17.67 -12.76
C ARG A 376 8.71 17.26 -11.49
N LEU A 377 8.73 15.95 -11.20
CA LEU A 377 9.51 15.42 -10.09
C LEU A 377 11.00 15.70 -10.34
N PRO A 378 11.78 16.04 -9.29
CA PRO A 378 13.22 16.18 -9.43
C PRO A 378 13.83 14.91 -10.02
N GLU A 379 14.84 15.00 -10.89
CA GLU A 379 15.47 13.80 -11.46
C GLU A 379 16.53 13.19 -10.53
N ASN A 380 17.21 14.04 -9.73
CA ASN A 380 18.26 13.64 -8.80
C ASN A 380 17.67 13.15 -7.45
N LEU A 381 18.26 12.08 -6.92
CA LEU A 381 17.95 11.47 -5.63
C LEU A 381 18.00 12.46 -4.46
N ASP A 382 19.06 13.28 -4.35
CA ASP A 382 19.18 14.22 -3.22
C ASP A 382 18.06 15.27 -3.22
N ALA A 383 17.70 15.77 -4.41
CA ALA A 383 16.61 16.72 -4.57
C ALA A 383 15.24 16.07 -4.28
N LYS A 384 15.04 14.79 -4.61
CA LYS A 384 13.85 14.03 -4.21
C LYS A 384 13.78 13.86 -2.70
N LEU A 385 14.89 13.53 -2.05
CA LEU A 385 14.96 13.43 -0.59
C LEU A 385 14.63 14.77 0.07
N GLU A 386 15.25 15.87 -0.36
CA GLU A 386 14.95 17.21 0.14
C GLU A 386 13.46 17.54 0.00
N ARG A 387 12.88 17.26 -1.18
CA ARG A 387 11.45 17.47 -1.43
C ARG A 387 10.58 16.64 -0.49
N LEU A 388 10.94 15.37 -0.26
CA LEU A 388 10.23 14.50 0.68
C LEU A 388 10.25 15.11 2.09
N PHE A 389 11.42 15.50 2.60
CA PHE A 389 11.52 16.06 3.95
C PHE A 389 10.81 17.41 4.10
N VAL A 390 10.72 18.22 3.04
CA VAL A 390 9.84 19.41 3.02
C VAL A 390 8.37 19.01 3.22
N GLU A 391 7.91 17.95 2.55
CA GLU A 391 6.53 17.46 2.72
C GLU A 391 6.31 16.82 4.10
N LEU A 392 7.28 16.05 4.63
CA LEU A 392 7.25 15.49 5.98
C LEU A 392 7.35 16.55 7.10
N GLY A 393 7.85 17.74 6.78
CA GLY A 393 7.84 18.90 7.69
C GLY A 393 6.46 19.55 7.82
N LYS A 394 5.67 19.54 6.73
CA LYS A 394 4.33 20.18 6.70
C LYS A 394 3.26 19.39 7.45
N ARG A 395 3.42 18.07 7.53
CA ARG A 395 2.41 17.13 8.03
C ARG A 395 3.08 15.90 8.62
N ARG A 396 2.37 15.17 9.46
CA ARG A 396 2.90 13.97 10.10
C ARG A 396 2.47 12.73 9.32
N VAL A 397 3.43 12.03 8.76
CA VAL A 397 3.23 10.86 7.90
C VAL A 397 3.84 9.63 8.57
N LEU A 398 3.15 8.48 8.48
CA LEU A 398 3.74 7.19 8.79
C LEU A 398 4.16 6.51 7.47
N LEU A 399 5.45 6.39 7.26
CA LEU A 399 6.01 5.63 6.15
C LEU A 399 6.37 4.24 6.65
N LEU A 400 5.90 3.20 5.97
CA LEU A 400 6.16 1.82 6.36
C LEU A 400 6.91 1.08 5.26
N LEU A 401 8.07 0.52 5.63
CA LEU A 401 8.90 -0.32 4.78
C LEU A 401 8.91 -1.75 5.30
N ASP A 402 8.19 -2.62 4.62
CA ASP A 402 8.15 -4.05 4.91
C ASP A 402 9.29 -4.77 4.17
N ASN A 403 9.91 -5.76 4.81
CA ASN A 403 10.97 -6.61 4.22
C ASN A 403 12.28 -5.90 3.87
N LEU A 404 12.83 -5.08 4.77
CA LEU A 404 14.11 -4.41 4.53
C LEU A 404 15.26 -5.39 4.19
N GLU A 405 15.22 -6.64 4.68
CA GLU A 405 16.25 -7.65 4.38
C GLU A 405 16.49 -7.86 2.87
N SER A 406 15.50 -7.59 2.02
CA SER A 406 15.59 -7.75 0.57
C SER A 406 16.57 -6.78 -0.09
N ILE A 407 16.97 -5.69 0.58
CA ILE A 407 18.01 -4.74 0.13
C ILE A 407 19.32 -4.84 0.95
N MET A 408 19.41 -5.82 1.86
CA MET A 408 20.58 -6.03 2.71
C MET A 408 21.53 -7.07 2.11
N ALA A 409 22.82 -6.98 2.40
CA ALA A 409 23.79 -8.01 2.08
C ALA A 409 23.54 -9.26 2.95
N THR A 410 23.89 -10.43 2.41
CA THR A 410 23.80 -11.74 3.07
C THR A 410 25.19 -12.22 3.50
N GLY A 411 25.26 -13.28 4.32
CA GLY A 411 26.54 -13.87 4.76
C GLY A 411 27.34 -12.98 5.71
N GLU A 412 28.65 -12.88 5.50
CA GLU A 412 29.59 -12.15 6.38
C GLU A 412 29.33 -10.64 6.46
N GLN A 413 28.69 -10.08 5.44
CA GLN A 413 28.28 -8.68 5.39
C GLN A 413 26.84 -8.44 5.91
N ALA A 414 26.26 -9.41 6.61
CA ALA A 414 24.91 -9.28 7.18
C ALA A 414 24.76 -7.97 7.99
N GLY A 415 23.70 -7.24 7.67
CA GLY A 415 23.39 -5.93 8.24
C GLY A 415 23.96 -4.74 7.45
N GLU A 416 24.75 -4.95 6.40
CA GLU A 416 25.07 -3.89 5.43
C GLU A 416 24.05 -3.84 4.30
N PHE A 417 23.93 -2.69 3.63
CA PHE A 417 23.18 -2.59 2.39
C PHE A 417 24.00 -3.25 1.28
N ARG A 418 23.33 -3.99 0.40
CA ARG A 418 23.99 -4.57 -0.77
C ARG A 418 24.32 -3.46 -1.80
N ALA A 419 25.26 -3.77 -2.70
CA ALA A 419 25.66 -2.88 -3.78
C ALA A 419 24.46 -2.30 -4.55
N GLY A 420 24.39 -0.96 -4.66
CA GLY A 420 23.33 -0.22 -5.35
C GLY A 420 22.14 0.21 -4.47
N PHE A 421 22.13 -0.17 -3.19
CA PHE A 421 21.06 0.15 -2.23
C PHE A 421 21.54 0.98 -1.03
N GLU A 422 22.78 1.46 -1.05
CA GLU A 422 23.39 2.25 0.02
C GLU A 422 22.65 3.55 0.30
N SER A 423 21.93 4.08 -0.70
CA SER A 423 21.10 5.27 -0.57
C SER A 423 19.99 5.14 0.49
N TYR A 424 19.51 3.92 0.78
CA TYR A 424 18.57 3.71 1.88
C TYR A 424 19.18 4.05 3.25
N ARG A 425 20.51 3.94 3.42
CA ARG A 425 21.20 4.42 4.64
C ARG A 425 20.97 5.91 4.86
N GLN A 426 21.10 6.71 3.79
CA GLN A 426 20.90 8.16 3.84
C GLN A 426 19.46 8.51 4.24
N LEU A 427 18.46 7.76 3.75
CA LEU A 427 17.06 7.94 4.18
C LEU A 427 16.91 7.66 5.68
N LEU A 428 17.47 6.54 6.19
CA LEU A 428 17.38 6.17 7.61
C LEU A 428 18.01 7.22 8.52
N GLU A 429 19.21 7.68 8.17
CA GLU A 429 19.91 8.72 8.94
C GLU A 429 19.09 10.01 8.96
N ARG A 430 18.62 10.49 7.79
CA ARG A 430 17.79 11.70 7.72
C ARG A 430 16.46 11.55 8.46
N MET A 431 15.83 10.38 8.47
CA MET A 431 14.62 10.13 9.27
C MET A 431 14.92 10.12 10.77
N ALA A 432 16.10 9.66 11.18
CA ALA A 432 16.51 9.71 12.57
C ALA A 432 16.75 11.16 13.03
N HIS A 433 17.57 11.96 12.34
CA HIS A 433 17.99 13.27 12.87
C HIS A 433 17.33 14.49 12.20
N GLY A 434 16.51 14.32 11.17
CA GLY A 434 15.93 15.42 10.40
C GLY A 434 14.86 16.23 11.15
N HIS A 435 14.63 17.47 10.70
CA HIS A 435 13.55 18.33 11.19
C HIS A 435 12.21 17.96 10.54
N HIS A 436 11.55 16.92 11.08
CA HIS A 436 10.19 16.50 10.72
C HIS A 436 9.48 15.87 11.93
N GLN A 437 8.17 15.68 11.79
CA GLN A 437 7.30 15.04 12.80
C GLN A 437 6.82 13.63 12.40
N SER A 438 7.15 13.21 11.18
CA SER A 438 6.83 11.90 10.58
C SER A 438 7.65 10.75 11.17
N CYS A 439 7.18 9.52 10.96
CA CYS A 439 7.83 8.30 11.42
C CYS A 439 8.08 7.34 10.25
N LEU A 440 9.23 6.66 10.27
CA LEU A 440 9.56 5.52 9.42
C LEU A 440 9.49 4.23 10.25
N LEU A 441 8.53 3.35 9.95
CA LEU A 441 8.39 2.02 10.54
C LEU A 441 8.96 0.98 9.59
N ILE A 442 9.82 0.10 10.09
CA ILE A 442 10.56 -0.86 9.28
C ILE A 442 10.34 -2.25 9.85
N THR A 443 10.03 -3.23 8.99
CA THR A 443 10.13 -4.64 9.35
C THR A 443 11.38 -5.24 8.72
N THR A 444 12.11 -6.06 9.47
CA THR A 444 13.30 -6.73 8.93
C THR A 444 13.64 -8.05 9.63
N ARG A 445 14.38 -8.94 8.96
CA ARG A 445 15.04 -10.08 9.63
C ARG A 445 16.37 -9.71 10.26
N VAL A 446 17.07 -8.74 9.69
CA VAL A 446 18.44 -8.37 10.08
C VAL A 446 18.48 -6.86 10.31
N VAL A 447 18.79 -6.47 11.54
CA VAL A 447 18.88 -5.04 11.89
C VAL A 447 20.07 -4.40 11.14
N PRO A 448 19.87 -3.29 10.41
CA PRO A 448 20.96 -2.60 9.71
C PRO A 448 22.09 -2.15 10.65
N ARG A 449 23.33 -2.32 10.20
CA ARG A 449 24.55 -1.79 10.84
C ARG A 449 24.46 -0.27 10.84
N GLY A 450 24.24 0.29 12.02
CA GLY A 450 23.99 1.73 12.23
C GLY A 450 22.77 2.01 13.10
N ILE A 451 21.74 1.16 13.09
CA ILE A 451 20.53 1.39 13.91
C ILE A 451 20.83 1.43 15.40
N ARG A 452 21.67 0.51 15.92
CA ARG A 452 22.07 0.53 17.34
C ARG A 452 22.79 1.82 17.76
N ARG A 453 23.60 2.37 16.85
CA ARG A 453 24.26 3.66 17.07
C ARG A 453 23.21 4.78 17.09
N LEU A 454 22.30 4.79 16.12
CA LEU A 454 21.22 5.78 16.06
C LEU A 454 20.28 5.71 17.28
N GLU A 455 20.01 4.53 17.81
CA GLU A 455 19.24 4.33 19.04
C GLU A 455 19.94 4.91 20.28
N THR A 456 21.28 4.81 20.32
CA THR A 456 22.08 5.42 21.38
C THR A 456 22.14 6.94 21.23
N ASP A 457 22.29 7.42 19.99
CA ASP A 457 22.49 8.84 19.68
C ASP A 457 21.17 9.65 19.70
N TYR A 458 20.02 8.99 19.49
CA TYR A 458 18.71 9.64 19.33
C TYR A 458 17.58 8.91 20.07
N ALA A 459 17.00 9.56 21.08
CA ALA A 459 15.94 9.00 21.93
C ALA A 459 14.63 8.59 21.22
N HIS A 460 14.41 9.05 19.99
CA HIS A 460 13.21 8.77 19.17
C HIS A 460 13.44 7.68 18.11
N VAL A 461 14.56 6.96 18.19
CA VAL A 461 14.82 5.74 17.40
C VAL A 461 14.60 4.54 18.31
N TYR A 462 13.75 3.61 17.90
CA TYR A 462 13.34 2.49 18.73
C TYR A 462 13.47 1.15 18.01
N HIS A 463 14.10 0.17 18.65
CA HIS A 463 14.25 -1.19 18.15
C HIS A 463 13.41 -2.18 18.96
N LEU A 464 12.51 -2.91 18.27
CA LEU A 464 11.71 -3.99 18.85
C LEU A 464 12.10 -5.35 18.27
N PRO A 465 12.80 -6.22 19.02
CA PRO A 465 13.01 -7.60 18.65
C PRO A 465 11.77 -8.47 18.95
N LEU A 466 11.16 -9.04 17.92
CA LEU A 466 10.08 -10.01 18.03
C LEU A 466 10.61 -11.44 18.14
N ARG A 467 10.14 -12.13 19.18
CA ARG A 467 10.33 -13.57 19.38
C ARG A 467 9.09 -14.34 18.95
N GLY A 468 9.15 -15.67 19.01
CA GLY A 468 7.97 -16.52 18.87
C GLY A 468 6.85 -16.15 19.84
N LEU A 469 5.63 -16.59 19.54
CA LEU A 469 4.50 -16.47 20.44
C LEU A 469 4.78 -17.18 21.76
N LEU A 470 4.30 -16.59 22.84
CA LEU A 470 4.29 -17.26 24.13
C LEU A 470 3.35 -18.48 24.09
N PRO A 471 3.54 -19.48 24.96
CA PRO A 471 2.74 -20.71 24.93
C PRO A 471 1.23 -20.46 24.97
N ASP A 472 0.75 -19.57 25.84
CA ASP A 472 -0.68 -19.21 25.91
C ASP A 472 -1.19 -18.55 24.62
N GLU A 473 -0.40 -17.67 24.00
CA GLU A 473 -0.74 -17.02 22.74
C GLU A 473 -0.77 -18.03 21.58
N GLY A 474 0.19 -18.96 21.55
CA GLY A 474 0.26 -20.04 20.58
C GLY A 474 -0.91 -21.01 20.70
N MET A 475 -1.35 -21.31 21.93
CA MET A 475 -2.52 -22.15 22.18
C MET A 475 -3.80 -21.52 21.63
N VAL A 476 -3.99 -20.21 21.81
CA VAL A 476 -5.14 -19.49 21.23
C VAL A 476 -5.13 -19.61 19.70
N LEU A 477 -3.98 -19.41 19.07
CA LEU A 477 -3.83 -19.55 17.62
C LEU A 477 -4.17 -20.98 17.13
N LEU A 478 -3.67 -22.01 17.80
CA LEU A 478 -3.94 -23.41 17.43
C LEU A 478 -5.41 -23.80 17.65
N ARG A 479 -6.03 -23.35 18.74
CA ARG A 479 -7.45 -23.61 19.04
C ARG A 479 -8.39 -22.93 18.05
N HIS A 480 -8.11 -21.69 17.65
CA HIS A 480 -8.85 -21.01 16.59
C HIS A 480 -8.73 -21.74 15.24
N ARG A 481 -7.69 -22.57 15.06
CA ARG A 481 -7.49 -23.44 13.90
C ARG A 481 -8.08 -24.85 14.10
N ALA A 482 -8.99 -25.02 15.06
CA ALA A 482 -9.69 -26.27 15.35
C ALA A 482 -8.79 -27.46 15.75
N ILE A 483 -7.58 -27.18 16.27
CA ILE A 483 -6.70 -28.22 16.83
C ILE A 483 -7.21 -28.62 18.21
N LYS A 484 -7.34 -29.94 18.42
CA LYS A 484 -7.86 -30.59 19.62
C LYS A 484 -6.72 -31.29 20.35
N GLY A 485 -6.73 -31.23 21.68
CA GLY A 485 -5.79 -31.94 22.55
C GLY A 485 -5.60 -31.26 23.89
N SER A 486 -4.89 -31.93 24.80
CA SER A 486 -4.50 -31.36 26.09
C SER A 486 -3.56 -30.16 25.93
N SER A 487 -3.57 -29.24 26.92
CA SER A 487 -2.66 -28.08 26.94
C SER A 487 -1.18 -28.51 26.90
N GLY A 488 -0.84 -29.64 27.52
CA GLY A 488 0.52 -30.19 27.47
C GLY A 488 0.96 -30.58 26.05
N ALA A 489 0.09 -31.25 25.29
CA ALA A 489 0.38 -31.63 23.91
C ALA A 489 0.51 -30.40 22.97
N LEU A 490 -0.33 -29.38 23.18
CA LEU A 490 -0.22 -28.11 22.47
C LEU A 490 1.10 -27.38 22.77
N HIS A 491 1.54 -27.37 24.04
CA HIS A 491 2.84 -26.78 24.42
C HIS A 491 4.02 -27.46 23.72
N VAL A 492 4.06 -28.80 23.67
CA VAL A 492 5.12 -29.53 22.96
C VAL A 492 5.26 -29.06 21.51
N LEU A 493 4.13 -28.89 20.81
CA LEU A 493 4.14 -28.42 19.43
C LEU A 493 4.62 -26.96 19.31
N ILE A 494 4.17 -26.08 20.22
CA ILE A 494 4.56 -24.67 20.22
C ILE A 494 6.07 -24.54 20.48
N ASP A 495 6.59 -25.25 21.47
CA ASP A 495 8.01 -25.22 21.83
C ASP A 495 8.88 -25.75 20.69
N HIS A 496 8.46 -26.83 20.02
CA HIS A 496 9.16 -27.40 18.87
C HIS A 496 9.36 -26.37 17.75
N TYR A 497 8.33 -25.60 17.41
CA TYR A 497 8.43 -24.53 16.40
C TYR A 497 8.83 -23.17 16.98
N SER A 498 9.30 -23.14 18.22
CA SER A 498 9.71 -21.92 18.92
C SER A 498 8.65 -20.81 18.85
N GLY A 499 7.36 -21.16 18.92
CA GLY A 499 6.23 -20.24 18.82
C GLY A 499 6.09 -19.51 17.48
N ASN A 500 6.70 -19.99 16.38
CA ASN A 500 6.61 -19.32 15.08
C ASN A 500 5.17 -19.40 14.50
N PRO A 501 4.45 -18.27 14.36
CA PRO A 501 3.05 -18.27 13.94
C PRO A 501 2.81 -18.92 12.57
N LEU A 502 3.71 -18.71 11.59
CA LEU A 502 3.55 -19.31 10.27
C LEU A 502 3.74 -20.82 10.34
N ALA A 503 4.79 -21.27 11.03
CA ALA A 503 5.05 -22.70 11.25
C ALA A 503 3.83 -23.39 11.89
N LEU A 504 3.31 -22.80 12.97
CA LEU A 504 2.15 -23.33 13.68
C LEU A 504 0.90 -23.36 12.80
N LYS A 505 0.70 -22.36 11.94
CA LYS A 505 -0.42 -22.36 10.96
C LYS A 505 -0.27 -23.47 9.92
N LEU A 506 0.92 -23.66 9.36
CA LEU A 506 1.20 -24.69 8.35
C LEU A 506 1.04 -26.10 8.93
N VAL A 507 1.55 -26.32 10.14
CA VAL A 507 1.47 -27.62 10.81
C VAL A 507 0.04 -27.89 11.28
N ALA A 508 -0.68 -26.87 11.75
CA ALA A 508 -2.10 -27.01 12.06
C ALA A 508 -2.92 -27.44 10.83
N SER A 509 -2.62 -26.95 9.62
CA SER A 509 -3.26 -27.48 8.40
C SER A 509 -2.93 -28.95 8.17
N THR A 510 -1.67 -29.37 8.34
CA THR A 510 -1.26 -30.79 8.23
C THR A 510 -2.01 -31.67 9.24
N VAL A 511 -2.10 -31.24 10.50
CA VAL A 511 -2.77 -31.99 11.57
C VAL A 511 -4.27 -32.09 11.32
N ASN A 512 -4.91 -31.01 10.87
CA ASN A 512 -6.34 -31.04 10.52
C ASN A 512 -6.63 -32.00 9.36
N GLU A 513 -5.77 -32.01 8.34
CA GLU A 513 -5.97 -32.83 7.16
C GLU A 513 -5.75 -34.33 7.43
N LEU A 514 -4.67 -34.69 8.12
CA LEU A 514 -4.30 -36.09 8.32
C LEU A 514 -4.86 -36.72 9.60
N TYR A 515 -5.08 -35.90 10.63
CA TYR A 515 -5.40 -36.36 11.98
C TYR A 515 -6.73 -35.80 12.50
N ALA A 516 -7.52 -35.16 11.64
CA ALA A 516 -8.80 -34.53 12.01
C ALA A 516 -8.69 -33.56 13.20
N GLY A 517 -7.52 -32.92 13.33
CA GLY A 517 -7.20 -31.95 14.38
C GLY A 517 -6.69 -32.57 15.68
N ASP A 518 -6.58 -33.89 15.82
CA ASP A 518 -6.09 -34.56 17.03
C ASP A 518 -4.56 -34.50 17.12
N ILE A 519 -4.07 -33.61 17.98
CA ILE A 519 -2.62 -33.41 18.18
C ILE A 519 -1.96 -34.55 18.95
N GLU A 520 -2.67 -35.25 19.84
CA GLU A 520 -2.08 -36.33 20.64
C GLU A 520 -1.84 -37.57 19.78
N ARG A 521 -2.71 -37.81 18.80
CA ARG A 521 -2.47 -38.82 17.77
C ARG A 521 -1.28 -38.44 16.89
N PHE A 522 -1.21 -37.19 16.43
CA PHE A 522 -0.08 -36.67 15.65
C PHE A 522 1.26 -36.87 16.36
N LEU A 523 1.36 -36.50 17.65
CA LEU A 523 2.59 -36.64 18.42
C LEU A 523 2.97 -38.10 18.70
N ARG A 524 2.00 -38.98 18.95
CA ARG A 524 2.26 -40.41 19.23
C ARG A 524 2.80 -41.19 18.04
N GLU A 525 2.37 -40.86 16.83
CA GLU A 525 2.84 -41.51 15.61
C GLU A 525 4.25 -41.05 15.19
N GLY A 526 4.97 -40.32 16.06
CA GLY A 526 6.35 -39.89 15.82
C GLY A 526 6.46 -38.75 14.81
N ALA A 527 5.37 -38.04 14.53
CA ALA A 527 5.27 -37.08 13.42
C ALA A 527 5.91 -35.70 13.69
N LEU A 528 6.70 -35.54 14.76
CA LEU A 528 7.65 -34.41 14.88
C LEU A 528 8.86 -34.59 13.95
N ILE A 529 8.66 -35.17 12.76
CA ILE A 529 9.68 -35.37 11.71
C ILE A 529 10.15 -34.00 11.14
N PHE A 530 9.42 -32.94 11.47
CA PHE A 530 9.64 -31.61 10.93
C PHE A 530 10.58 -30.81 11.81
N ASP A 531 11.87 -30.82 11.53
CA ASP A 531 12.84 -30.08 12.34
C ASP A 531 12.68 -28.55 12.22
N ASP A 532 12.10 -28.06 11.11
CA ASP A 532 11.90 -26.63 10.86
C ASP A 532 10.74 -26.30 9.90
N VAL A 533 10.53 -25.00 9.61
CA VAL A 533 9.50 -24.52 8.68
C VAL A 533 9.71 -25.02 7.25
N ARG A 534 10.96 -25.23 6.81
CA ARG A 534 11.25 -25.66 5.43
C ARG A 534 10.76 -27.09 5.21
N SER A 535 11.04 -27.99 6.15
CA SER A 535 10.55 -29.38 6.11
C SER A 535 9.02 -29.48 6.02
N VAL A 536 8.31 -28.57 6.70
CA VAL A 536 6.84 -28.47 6.60
C VAL A 536 6.43 -28.00 5.20
N LEU A 537 7.15 -27.04 4.62
CA LEU A 537 6.89 -26.55 3.26
C LEU A 537 7.20 -27.59 2.18
N ASP A 538 8.27 -28.38 2.32
CA ASP A 538 8.61 -29.51 1.45
C ASP A 538 7.42 -30.47 1.35
N GLN A 539 6.93 -30.91 2.52
CA GLN A 539 5.82 -31.85 2.55
C GLN A 539 4.51 -31.24 2.03
N GLN A 540 4.24 -29.98 2.34
CA GLN A 540 3.06 -29.30 1.80
C GLN A 540 3.15 -29.20 0.28
N PHE A 541 4.31 -28.85 -0.27
CA PHE A 541 4.55 -28.80 -1.70
C PHE A 541 4.33 -30.16 -2.37
N ASP A 542 4.84 -31.24 -1.77
CA ASP A 542 4.71 -32.61 -2.27
C ASP A 542 3.26 -33.13 -2.26
N ARG A 543 2.38 -32.59 -1.41
CA ARG A 543 0.96 -32.98 -1.38
C ARG A 543 0.09 -32.24 -2.37
N LEU A 544 0.55 -31.10 -2.88
CA LEU A 544 -0.23 -30.30 -3.82
C LEU A 544 -0.43 -31.03 -5.14
N SER A 545 -1.61 -30.83 -5.74
CA SER A 545 -1.86 -31.26 -7.12
C SER A 545 -0.94 -30.52 -8.10
N THR A 546 -0.72 -31.10 -9.29
CA THR A 546 0.13 -30.48 -10.31
C THR A 546 -0.26 -29.03 -10.60
N LEU A 547 -1.56 -28.76 -10.79
CA LEU A 547 -2.03 -27.40 -11.03
C LEU A 547 -1.79 -26.48 -9.82
N ALA A 548 -1.99 -26.95 -8.59
CA ALA A 548 -1.73 -26.13 -7.41
C ALA A 548 -0.24 -25.79 -7.26
N ARG A 549 0.67 -26.72 -7.61
CA ARG A 549 2.11 -26.44 -7.69
C ARG A 549 2.43 -25.43 -8.76
N ASP A 550 1.83 -25.56 -9.95
CA ASP A 550 2.03 -24.61 -11.05
C ASP A 550 1.61 -23.20 -10.65
N LEU A 551 0.44 -23.04 -10.03
CA LEU A 551 -0.04 -21.74 -9.53
C LEU A 551 0.89 -21.17 -8.45
N LEU A 552 1.36 -22.01 -7.54
CA LEU A 552 2.29 -21.62 -6.49
C LEU A 552 3.63 -21.11 -7.06
N ILE A 553 4.17 -21.81 -8.07
CA ILE A 553 5.39 -21.41 -8.78
C ILE A 553 5.14 -20.11 -9.56
N TRP A 554 4.03 -19.99 -10.28
CA TRP A 554 3.73 -18.77 -11.05
C TRP A 554 3.50 -17.55 -10.16
N LEU A 555 2.85 -17.71 -9.00
CA LEU A 555 2.77 -16.62 -8.01
C LEU A 555 4.17 -16.21 -7.52
N THR A 556 5.09 -17.17 -7.40
CA THR A 556 6.49 -16.91 -7.04
C THR A 556 7.26 -16.21 -8.16
N VAL A 557 7.06 -16.59 -9.41
CA VAL A 557 7.69 -15.92 -10.57
C VAL A 557 7.17 -14.50 -10.72
N ASN A 558 5.87 -14.26 -10.54
CA ASN A 558 5.27 -12.93 -10.64
C ASN A 558 5.73 -11.98 -9.51
N ARG A 559 6.06 -12.51 -8.32
CA ARG A 559 6.60 -11.78 -7.16
C ARG A 559 5.77 -10.59 -6.67
N GLY A 560 4.47 -10.60 -6.90
CA GLY A 560 3.56 -9.56 -6.44
C GLY A 560 2.11 -10.03 -6.50
N PRO A 561 1.15 -9.19 -6.12
CA PRO A 561 -0.27 -9.49 -6.27
C PRO A 561 -0.63 -9.74 -7.74
N VAL A 562 -1.24 -10.89 -8.04
CA VAL A 562 -1.65 -11.29 -9.40
C VAL A 562 -3.15 -11.57 -9.44
N GLU A 563 -3.83 -11.15 -10.50
CA GLU A 563 -5.22 -11.53 -10.76
C GLU A 563 -5.31 -12.96 -11.34
N LEU A 564 -6.49 -13.57 -11.22
CA LEU A 564 -6.68 -14.95 -11.68
C LEU A 564 -6.47 -15.11 -13.19
N ASP A 565 -6.90 -14.14 -13.98
CA ASP A 565 -6.81 -14.19 -15.43
C ASP A 565 -5.35 -14.06 -15.91
N ASP A 566 -4.58 -13.17 -15.29
CA ASP A 566 -3.13 -13.05 -15.55
C ASP A 566 -2.40 -14.35 -15.21
N LEU A 567 -2.75 -14.95 -14.06
CA LEU A 567 -2.16 -16.22 -13.62
C LEU A 567 -2.51 -17.38 -14.55
N ALA A 568 -3.74 -17.39 -15.09
CA ALA A 568 -4.16 -18.37 -16.08
C ALA A 568 -3.43 -18.19 -17.43
N HIS A 569 -3.15 -16.95 -17.82
CA HIS A 569 -2.41 -16.63 -19.06
C HIS A 569 -0.93 -17.05 -19.00
N ASP A 570 -0.36 -17.08 -17.80
CA ASP A 570 1.02 -17.50 -17.59
C ASP A 570 1.23 -19.00 -17.82
N LEU A 571 0.22 -19.83 -17.55
CA LEU A 571 0.29 -21.28 -17.72
C LEU A 571 0.57 -21.66 -19.19
N VAL A 572 1.51 -22.59 -19.41
CA VAL A 572 1.78 -23.15 -20.74
C VAL A 572 0.57 -23.95 -21.25
N VAL A 573 -0.09 -24.67 -20.35
CA VAL A 573 -1.34 -25.39 -20.64
C VAL A 573 -2.49 -24.65 -19.94
N PRO A 574 -3.36 -23.94 -20.67
CA PRO A 574 -4.48 -23.23 -20.07
C PRO A 574 -5.40 -24.18 -19.31
N ALA A 575 -5.75 -23.81 -18.08
CA ALA A 575 -6.73 -24.53 -17.27
C ALA A 575 -8.08 -23.81 -17.28
N SER A 576 -9.17 -24.56 -17.22
CA SER A 576 -10.51 -23.96 -17.07
C SER A 576 -10.70 -23.38 -15.66
N THR A 577 -11.68 -22.49 -15.50
CA THR A 577 -11.90 -21.74 -14.24
C THR A 577 -12.09 -22.63 -13.03
N ARG A 578 -12.78 -23.78 -13.17
CA ARG A 578 -13.09 -24.66 -12.03
C ARG A 578 -11.84 -25.32 -11.41
N PRO A 579 -10.98 -26.02 -12.17
CA PRO A 579 -9.69 -26.51 -11.66
C PRO A 579 -8.83 -25.43 -11.02
N LEU A 580 -8.79 -24.23 -11.60
CA LEU A 580 -8.06 -23.09 -11.04
C LEU A 580 -8.60 -22.71 -9.65
N LEU A 581 -9.92 -22.59 -9.49
CA LEU A 581 -10.54 -22.27 -8.21
C LEU A 581 -10.33 -23.39 -7.17
N GLU A 582 -10.36 -24.65 -7.58
CA GLU A 582 -10.07 -25.80 -6.69
C GLU A 582 -8.60 -25.78 -6.23
N ALA A 583 -7.66 -25.51 -7.13
CA ALA A 583 -6.24 -25.36 -6.81
C ALA A 583 -6.00 -24.17 -5.85
N ILE A 584 -6.62 -23.02 -6.07
CA ILE A 584 -6.54 -21.85 -5.18
C ILE A 584 -7.11 -22.17 -3.80
N ARG A 585 -8.25 -22.86 -3.72
CA ARG A 585 -8.84 -23.32 -2.45
C ARG A 585 -7.88 -24.25 -1.70
N SER A 586 -7.18 -25.14 -2.42
CA SER A 586 -6.15 -26.00 -1.84
C SER A 586 -5.01 -25.17 -1.23
N LEU A 587 -4.46 -24.21 -1.98
CA LEU A 587 -3.39 -23.31 -1.50
C LEU A 587 -3.82 -22.47 -0.29
N ARG A 588 -5.09 -22.01 -0.25
CA ARG A 588 -5.64 -21.30 0.92
C ARG A 588 -5.76 -22.20 2.15
N ARG A 589 -6.24 -23.44 1.99
CA ARG A 589 -6.33 -24.41 3.09
C ARG A 589 -4.97 -24.74 3.67
N ALA A 590 -3.96 -24.87 2.82
CA ALA A 590 -2.56 -25.06 3.21
C ALA A 590 -1.91 -23.80 3.82
N SER A 591 -2.63 -22.68 3.95
CA SER A 591 -2.12 -21.40 4.47
C SER A 591 -0.87 -20.87 3.72
N LEU A 592 -0.78 -21.14 2.42
CA LEU A 592 0.33 -20.70 1.57
C LEU A 592 0.08 -19.33 0.94
N LEU A 593 -1.19 -18.96 0.76
CA LEU A 593 -1.59 -17.66 0.21
C LEU A 593 -1.72 -16.59 1.30
N GLN A 594 -1.35 -15.37 0.93
CA GLN A 594 -1.58 -14.17 1.72
C GLN A 594 -2.81 -13.43 1.19
N GLU A 595 -3.73 -13.10 2.10
CA GLU A 595 -4.84 -12.19 1.80
C GLU A 595 -4.34 -10.75 1.81
N LEU A 596 -4.75 -9.97 0.80
CA LEU A 596 -4.34 -8.58 0.64
C LEU A 596 -5.48 -7.63 0.99
N SER A 597 -5.14 -6.44 1.45
CA SER A 597 -6.12 -5.37 1.63
C SER A 597 -6.72 -4.94 0.29
N PRO A 598 -8.02 -4.58 0.25
CA PRO A 598 -8.59 -3.93 -0.93
C PRO A 598 -7.83 -2.62 -1.20
N LYS A 599 -7.37 -2.42 -2.43
CA LYS A 599 -6.73 -1.17 -2.86
C LYS A 599 -7.82 -0.10 -2.95
N ILE A 600 -7.75 0.94 -2.13
CA ILE A 600 -8.56 2.15 -2.32
C ILE A 600 -7.65 3.13 -3.07
N VAL A 601 -7.79 3.20 -4.39
CA VAL A 601 -7.07 4.20 -5.20
C VAL A 601 -7.90 5.48 -5.20
N ALA A 602 -7.23 6.63 -5.09
CA ALA A 602 -7.84 7.97 -5.08
C ALA A 602 -8.60 8.35 -6.37
N THR A 603 -8.63 7.46 -7.37
CA THR A 603 -9.31 7.62 -8.66
C THR A 603 -10.21 6.41 -8.94
N GLY A 604 -11.24 6.23 -8.11
CA GLY A 604 -12.18 5.13 -8.27
C GLY A 604 -11.58 3.78 -7.91
N VAL A 605 -12.45 2.86 -7.51
CA VAL A 605 -12.13 1.44 -7.42
C VAL A 605 -11.62 1.03 -8.80
N ASP A 606 -10.40 0.50 -8.89
CA ASP A 606 -9.92 -0.15 -10.11
C ASP A 606 -11.04 -1.07 -10.62
N GLY A 607 -11.46 -0.89 -11.87
CA GLY A 607 -12.58 -1.62 -12.47
C GLY A 607 -12.39 -3.14 -12.55
N SER A 608 -11.28 -3.69 -12.06
CA SER A 608 -11.10 -5.11 -11.81
C SER A 608 -11.43 -5.42 -10.34
N GLY A 609 -12.70 -5.71 -10.06
CA GLY A 609 -13.14 -6.34 -8.80
C GLY A 609 -12.61 -7.78 -8.60
N GLY A 610 -11.46 -8.11 -9.19
CA GLY A 610 -10.85 -9.42 -9.19
C GLY A 610 -10.12 -9.72 -7.89
N VAL A 611 -10.18 -10.98 -7.46
CA VAL A 611 -9.42 -11.46 -6.30
C VAL A 611 -7.93 -11.48 -6.65
N ARG A 612 -7.15 -10.59 -6.04
CA ARG A 612 -5.68 -10.58 -6.15
C ARG A 612 -5.06 -11.61 -5.21
N LEU A 613 -4.22 -12.48 -5.76
CA LEU A 613 -3.54 -13.56 -5.05
C LEU A 613 -2.07 -13.17 -4.80
N SER A 614 -1.57 -13.46 -3.60
CA SER A 614 -0.16 -13.31 -3.24
C SER A 614 0.26 -14.45 -2.33
N LEU A 615 1.56 -14.67 -2.19
CA LEU A 615 2.14 -15.64 -1.26
C LEU A 615 2.66 -14.95 -0.01
N HIS A 616 2.69 -15.69 1.09
CA HIS A 616 3.51 -15.29 2.23
C HIS A 616 4.99 -15.22 1.81
N ASN A 617 5.71 -14.18 2.25
CA ASN A 617 7.11 -13.96 1.85
C ASN A 617 8.03 -15.16 2.10
N VAL A 618 7.84 -15.90 3.20
CA VAL A 618 8.61 -17.12 3.50
C VAL A 618 8.32 -18.22 2.47
N VAL A 619 7.07 -18.35 2.02
CA VAL A 619 6.67 -19.33 1.00
C VAL A 619 7.26 -18.93 -0.36
N MET A 620 7.18 -17.65 -0.73
CA MET A 620 7.75 -17.13 -1.97
C MET A 620 9.28 -17.36 -2.03
N GLU A 621 10.00 -17.12 -0.93
CA GLU A 621 11.44 -17.39 -0.84
C GLU A 621 11.74 -18.88 -0.95
N TYR A 622 11.01 -19.73 -0.21
CA TYR A 622 11.18 -21.17 -0.26
C TYR A 622 10.97 -21.72 -1.68
N ILE A 623 9.89 -21.31 -2.37
CA ILE A 623 9.61 -21.75 -3.73
C ILE A 623 10.63 -21.18 -4.73
N ALA A 624 11.14 -19.98 -4.51
CA ALA A 624 12.20 -19.42 -5.36
C ALA A 624 13.51 -20.22 -5.23
N ASP A 625 13.90 -20.59 -4.01
CA ASP A 625 15.07 -21.44 -3.75
C ASP A 625 14.89 -22.84 -4.38
N HIS A 626 13.72 -23.46 -4.18
CA HIS A 626 13.36 -24.75 -4.78
C HIS A 626 13.40 -24.69 -6.31
N LEU A 627 12.81 -23.64 -6.90
CA LEU A 627 12.78 -23.44 -8.35
C LEU A 627 14.18 -23.22 -8.92
N LEU A 628 15.03 -22.45 -8.25
CA LEU A 628 16.42 -22.27 -8.66
C LEU A 628 17.19 -23.60 -8.66
N GLY A 629 17.04 -24.41 -7.61
CA GLY A 629 17.63 -25.74 -7.53
C GLY A 629 17.11 -26.68 -8.63
N ALA A 630 15.82 -26.64 -8.92
CA ALA A 630 15.21 -27.40 -10.01
C ALA A 630 15.80 -27.01 -11.38
N PHE A 631 15.96 -25.72 -11.67
CA PHE A 631 16.61 -25.27 -12.90
C PHE A 631 18.07 -25.72 -12.99
N GLN A 632 18.84 -25.65 -11.90
CA GLN A 632 20.22 -26.14 -11.87
C GLN A 632 20.31 -27.65 -12.13
N ALA A 633 19.44 -28.43 -11.49
CA ALA A 633 19.37 -29.87 -11.71
C ALA A 633 19.01 -30.21 -13.16
N GLU A 634 18.03 -29.51 -13.73
CA GLU A 634 17.62 -29.67 -15.13
C GLU A 634 18.74 -29.34 -16.11
N LEU A 635 19.42 -28.22 -15.91
CA LEU A 635 20.57 -27.83 -16.72
C LEU A 635 21.70 -28.86 -16.63
N ASN A 636 21.91 -29.48 -15.47
CA ASN A 636 22.93 -30.52 -15.27
C ASN A 636 22.54 -31.84 -15.95
N GLU A 637 21.31 -32.30 -15.75
CA GLU A 637 20.80 -33.61 -16.19
C GLU A 637 20.30 -33.63 -17.64
N GLY A 638 20.09 -32.47 -18.26
CA GLY A 638 19.56 -32.36 -19.62
C GLY A 638 18.04 -32.64 -19.72
N ARG A 639 17.32 -32.57 -18.59
CA ARG A 639 15.84 -32.60 -18.55
C ARG A 639 15.31 -31.18 -18.52
N VAL A 640 14.12 -30.94 -19.07
CA VAL A 640 13.58 -29.58 -19.29
C VAL A 640 12.09 -29.46 -19.00
N ASP A 641 11.63 -29.86 -17.81
CA ASP A 641 10.24 -29.70 -17.38
C ASP A 641 9.97 -28.28 -16.85
N TYR A 642 10.71 -27.85 -15.83
CA TYR A 642 10.60 -26.50 -15.25
C TYR A 642 11.02 -25.43 -16.26
N PHE A 643 12.13 -25.65 -16.98
CA PHE A 643 12.68 -24.69 -17.94
C PHE A 643 11.72 -24.39 -19.10
N HIS A 644 10.86 -25.33 -19.45
CA HIS A 644 9.81 -25.17 -20.45
C HIS A 644 8.55 -24.51 -19.87
N ARG A 645 8.22 -24.80 -18.60
CA ARG A 645 6.93 -24.39 -18.00
C ARG A 645 6.93 -23.02 -17.35
N TYR A 646 8.09 -22.53 -16.89
CA TYR A 646 8.17 -21.31 -16.07
C TYR A 646 9.17 -20.32 -16.65
N ALA A 647 8.82 -19.04 -16.61
CA ALA A 647 9.72 -17.97 -17.03
C ALA A 647 10.77 -17.66 -15.95
N LEU A 648 12.04 -17.51 -16.33
CA LEU A 648 13.10 -16.98 -15.46
C LEU A 648 12.93 -15.49 -15.21
N ARG A 649 12.39 -14.77 -16.20
CA ARG A 649 12.11 -13.33 -16.15
C ARG A 649 10.89 -13.02 -17.02
N LYS A 650 9.97 -12.20 -16.51
CA LYS A 650 8.78 -11.76 -17.23
C LYS A 650 8.92 -10.32 -17.68
N VAL A 651 8.87 -10.07 -18.98
CA VAL A 651 9.02 -8.72 -19.53
C VAL A 651 7.79 -7.85 -19.33
N SER A 652 6.62 -8.46 -19.13
CA SER A 652 5.39 -7.76 -18.73
C SER A 652 5.41 -7.27 -17.27
N ALA A 653 6.30 -7.79 -16.42
CA ALA A 653 6.40 -7.36 -15.02
C ALA A 653 7.01 -5.95 -14.90
N GLN A 654 6.81 -5.31 -13.75
CA GLN A 654 7.43 -4.03 -13.43
C GLN A 654 8.96 -4.13 -13.43
N GLU A 655 9.68 -3.06 -13.77
CA GLU A 655 11.14 -3.10 -13.93
C GLU A 655 11.87 -3.60 -12.68
N TYR A 656 11.47 -3.16 -11.48
CA TYR A 656 12.07 -3.63 -10.24
C TYR A 656 11.80 -5.12 -9.97
N VAL A 657 10.68 -5.66 -10.44
CA VAL A 657 10.38 -7.11 -10.39
C VAL A 657 11.31 -7.86 -11.33
N GLN A 658 11.53 -7.33 -12.55
CA GLN A 658 12.47 -7.90 -13.51
C GLN A 658 13.91 -7.92 -12.96
N SER A 659 14.33 -6.85 -12.28
CA SER A 659 15.62 -6.81 -11.58
C SER A 659 15.70 -7.85 -10.46
N ALA A 660 14.60 -8.08 -9.73
CA ALA A 660 14.53 -9.13 -8.72
C ALA A 660 14.63 -10.54 -9.31
N GLN A 661 13.88 -10.83 -10.37
CA GLN A 661 13.94 -12.09 -11.11
C GLN A 661 15.34 -12.35 -11.66
N THR A 662 15.99 -11.31 -12.21
CA THR A 662 17.37 -11.41 -12.69
C THR A 662 18.32 -11.79 -11.57
N ARG A 663 18.21 -11.14 -10.41
CA ARG A 663 19.08 -11.41 -9.25
C ARG A 663 18.84 -12.79 -8.62
N LEU A 664 17.60 -13.28 -8.63
CA LEU A 664 17.23 -14.53 -7.96
C LEU A 664 17.35 -15.76 -8.85
N PHE A 665 17.14 -15.61 -10.16
CA PHE A 665 17.14 -16.72 -11.11
C PHE A 665 18.24 -16.60 -12.15
N LEU A 666 18.26 -15.55 -12.97
CA LEU A 666 19.19 -15.45 -14.11
C LEU A 666 20.66 -15.37 -13.67
N ALA A 667 21.02 -14.43 -12.79
CA ALA A 667 22.41 -14.22 -12.39
C ALA A 667 23.00 -15.42 -11.63
N PRO A 668 22.30 -16.07 -10.68
CA PRO A 668 22.80 -17.31 -10.07
C PRO A 668 22.96 -18.47 -11.05
N LEU A 669 22.03 -18.63 -12.01
CA LEU A 669 22.15 -19.68 -13.05
C LEU A 669 23.32 -19.42 -14.00
N VAL A 670 23.53 -18.18 -14.42
CA VAL A 670 24.68 -17.81 -15.25
C VAL A 670 25.98 -18.00 -14.49
N GLN A 671 26.05 -17.56 -13.23
CA GLN A 671 27.24 -17.77 -12.41
C GLN A 671 27.54 -19.27 -12.25
N TRP A 672 26.52 -20.08 -11.98
CA TRP A 672 26.65 -21.53 -11.90
C TRP A 672 27.15 -22.15 -13.21
N LEU A 673 26.62 -21.74 -14.36
CA LEU A 673 27.09 -22.19 -15.67
C LEU A 673 28.56 -21.82 -15.93
N LEU A 674 28.95 -20.59 -15.58
CA LEU A 674 30.32 -20.12 -15.72
C LEU A 674 31.29 -20.88 -14.82
N ASP A 675 30.90 -21.16 -13.57
CA ASP A 675 31.71 -21.91 -12.62
C ASP A 675 31.86 -23.38 -13.03
N TYR A 676 30.84 -23.97 -13.67
CA TYR A 676 30.82 -25.38 -14.06
C TYR A 676 31.53 -25.68 -15.39
N GLU A 677 31.31 -24.86 -16.44
CA GLU A 677 31.83 -25.15 -17.80
C GLU A 677 32.61 -24.00 -18.45
N GLY A 678 32.75 -22.86 -17.77
CA GLY A 678 33.28 -21.64 -18.36
C GLY A 678 32.37 -21.03 -19.43
N HIS A 679 32.80 -19.92 -20.03
CA HIS A 679 31.97 -19.12 -20.93
C HIS A 679 31.59 -19.86 -22.22
N LEU A 680 32.55 -20.51 -22.88
CA LEU A 680 32.31 -21.28 -24.12
C LEU A 680 31.45 -22.52 -23.88
N GLY A 681 31.67 -23.23 -22.77
CA GLY A 681 30.87 -24.41 -22.40
C GLY A 681 29.42 -24.02 -22.13
N ALA A 682 29.20 -22.96 -21.37
CA ALA A 682 27.88 -22.41 -21.11
C ALA A 682 27.13 -22.05 -22.41
N GLN A 683 27.78 -21.34 -23.34
CA GLN A 683 27.17 -21.03 -24.64
C GLN A 683 26.79 -22.27 -25.44
N GLN A 684 27.66 -23.28 -25.49
CA GLN A 684 27.38 -24.53 -26.20
C GLN A 684 26.22 -25.30 -25.57
N ARG A 685 26.14 -25.36 -24.23
CA ARG A 685 25.03 -26.00 -23.52
C ARG A 685 23.70 -25.31 -23.83
N LEU A 686 23.67 -23.97 -23.81
CA LEU A 686 22.48 -23.20 -24.15
C LEU A 686 22.04 -23.43 -25.59
N ARG A 687 22.97 -23.51 -26.57
CA ARG A 687 22.62 -23.85 -27.96
C ARG A 687 22.03 -25.25 -28.09
N ARG A 688 22.57 -26.25 -27.39
CA ARG A 688 22.00 -27.62 -27.39
C ARG A 688 20.57 -27.64 -26.84
N LEU A 689 20.26 -26.81 -25.85
CA LEU A 689 18.89 -26.68 -25.35
C LEU A 689 17.97 -26.11 -26.43
N LEU A 690 18.41 -25.12 -27.22
CA LEU A 690 17.62 -24.62 -28.35
C LEU A 690 17.39 -25.70 -29.42
N ASP A 691 18.39 -26.53 -29.70
CA ASP A 691 18.26 -27.67 -30.63
C ASP A 691 17.22 -28.67 -30.12
N CYS A 692 17.26 -29.01 -28.82
CA CYS A 692 16.26 -29.87 -28.18
C CYS A 692 14.85 -29.26 -28.25
N ALA A 693 14.73 -27.94 -28.00
CA ALA A 693 13.45 -27.25 -28.06
C ALA A 693 12.86 -27.24 -29.48
N ARG A 694 13.69 -27.11 -30.51
CA ARG A 694 13.25 -27.19 -31.92
C ARG A 694 12.82 -28.60 -32.33
N ALA A 695 13.45 -29.63 -31.77
CA ALA A 695 13.13 -31.02 -32.07
C ALA A 695 11.78 -31.47 -31.47
N ASP A 696 11.28 -30.78 -30.44
CA ASP A 696 10.02 -31.10 -29.75
C ASP A 696 9.02 -29.93 -29.80
N SER A 697 7.91 -30.13 -30.51
CA SER A 697 6.87 -29.11 -30.68
C SER A 697 6.22 -28.63 -29.38
N ALA A 698 6.22 -29.45 -28.31
CA ALA A 698 5.73 -29.05 -27.01
C ALA A 698 6.70 -28.05 -26.36
N LEU A 699 7.99 -28.40 -26.34
CA LEU A 699 9.06 -27.54 -25.82
C LEU A 699 9.16 -26.21 -26.57
N ALA A 700 8.98 -26.26 -27.90
CA ALA A 700 8.96 -25.08 -28.75
C ALA A 700 7.87 -24.07 -28.38
N LYS A 701 6.77 -24.49 -27.74
CA LYS A 701 5.63 -23.61 -27.39
C LYS A 701 5.68 -23.02 -25.98
N GLY A 702 6.57 -23.50 -25.10
CA GLY A 702 6.71 -23.01 -23.72
C GLY A 702 7.66 -21.83 -23.58
N TYR A 703 8.27 -21.68 -22.41
CA TYR A 703 9.22 -20.61 -22.07
C TYR A 703 10.68 -20.96 -22.33
N MET A 704 10.95 -22.16 -22.85
CA MET A 704 12.32 -22.65 -23.02
C MET A 704 13.16 -21.74 -23.91
N GLY A 705 12.63 -21.31 -25.06
CA GLY A 705 13.31 -20.38 -25.97
C GLY A 705 13.61 -19.03 -25.30
N THR A 706 12.60 -18.40 -24.67
CA THR A 706 12.75 -17.15 -23.93
C THR A 706 13.80 -17.25 -22.81
N ASN A 707 13.75 -18.32 -22.01
CA ASN A 707 14.66 -18.54 -20.89
C ASN A 707 16.10 -18.68 -21.36
N VAL A 708 16.34 -19.46 -22.44
CA VAL A 708 17.68 -19.60 -23.01
C VAL A 708 18.19 -18.26 -23.53
N ILE A 709 17.37 -17.49 -24.25
CA ILE A 709 17.76 -16.14 -24.71
C ILE A 709 18.16 -15.23 -23.55
N HIS A 710 17.39 -15.22 -22.46
CA HIS A 710 17.73 -14.37 -21.30
C HIS A 710 19.04 -14.79 -20.65
N LEU A 711 19.35 -16.09 -20.57
CA LEU A 711 20.66 -16.57 -20.11
C LEU A 711 21.79 -16.20 -21.07
N MET A 712 21.58 -16.34 -22.38
CA MET A 712 22.56 -15.96 -23.40
C MET A 712 22.87 -14.47 -23.34
N LEU A 713 21.85 -13.62 -23.24
CA LEU A 713 22.02 -12.16 -23.13
C LEU A 713 22.75 -11.73 -21.86
N GLN A 714 22.57 -12.48 -20.77
CA GLN A 714 23.28 -12.24 -19.52
C GLN A 714 24.77 -12.69 -19.62
N LEU A 715 25.09 -13.70 -20.44
CA LEU A 715 26.46 -14.12 -20.74
C LEU A 715 27.17 -13.18 -21.74
N SER A 716 26.44 -12.70 -22.76
CA SER A 716 26.93 -11.78 -23.78
C SER A 716 25.75 -11.12 -24.50
N PRO A 717 25.77 -9.80 -24.74
CA PRO A 717 24.73 -9.10 -25.50
C PRO A 717 24.75 -9.41 -27.02
N GLN A 718 25.75 -10.17 -27.50
CA GLN A 718 25.91 -10.52 -28.91
C GLN A 718 25.26 -11.87 -29.20
N LEU A 719 24.10 -11.86 -29.87
CA LEU A 719 23.40 -13.07 -30.34
C LEU A 719 23.65 -13.34 -31.83
N GLN A 720 24.80 -12.95 -32.36
CA GLN A 720 25.04 -12.94 -33.81
C GLN A 720 24.99 -14.35 -34.39
N SER A 721 24.32 -14.52 -35.53
CA SER A 721 24.18 -15.80 -36.24
C SER A 721 23.54 -16.93 -35.41
N GLU A 722 22.78 -16.60 -34.35
CA GLU A 722 22.02 -17.59 -33.59
C GLU A 722 20.69 -17.94 -34.29
N ASP A 723 20.31 -19.21 -34.22
CA ASP A 723 19.04 -19.72 -34.76
C ASP A 723 18.01 -19.84 -33.64
N PHE A 724 16.93 -19.07 -33.74
CA PHE A 724 15.75 -19.16 -32.86
C PHE A 724 14.47 -19.49 -33.65
N SER A 725 14.60 -20.03 -34.85
CA SER A 725 13.48 -20.37 -35.71
C SER A 725 12.58 -21.44 -35.08
N GLY A 726 11.27 -21.30 -35.28
CA GLY A 726 10.26 -22.24 -34.79
C GLY A 726 10.05 -22.25 -33.27
N LEU A 727 10.70 -21.36 -32.52
CA LEU A 727 10.60 -21.29 -31.06
C LEU A 727 9.56 -20.27 -30.59
N ASN A 728 9.09 -20.43 -29.36
CA ASN A 728 8.34 -19.41 -28.64
C ASN A 728 9.30 -18.53 -27.83
N LEU A 729 9.33 -17.25 -28.19
CA LEU A 729 10.11 -16.22 -27.53
C LEU A 729 9.21 -15.19 -26.83
N ARG A 730 7.96 -15.55 -26.50
CA ARG A 730 7.05 -14.66 -25.81
C ARG A 730 7.68 -14.08 -24.55
N GLN A 731 7.45 -12.79 -24.32
CA GLN A 731 8.07 -12.04 -23.22
C GLN A 731 9.61 -12.04 -23.22
N ALA A 732 10.27 -12.13 -24.38
CA ALA A 732 11.71 -11.87 -24.48
C ALA A 732 12.02 -10.36 -24.37
N ASP A 733 13.20 -10.01 -23.83
CA ASP A 733 13.71 -8.62 -23.80
C ASP A 733 14.94 -8.55 -24.68
N LEU A 734 14.75 -8.08 -25.91
CA LEU A 734 15.79 -7.98 -26.94
C LEU A 734 16.28 -6.54 -27.13
N ARG A 735 15.93 -5.61 -26.23
CA ARG A 735 16.32 -4.18 -26.32
C ARG A 735 17.82 -3.94 -26.37
N ALA A 736 18.60 -4.77 -25.67
CA ALA A 736 20.04 -4.67 -25.61
C ALA A 736 20.77 -5.68 -26.52
N ALA A 737 20.02 -6.47 -27.29
CA ALA A 737 20.56 -7.57 -28.09
C ALA A 737 21.09 -7.10 -29.45
N SER A 738 22.30 -7.52 -29.83
CA SER A 738 22.77 -7.45 -31.21
C SER A 738 22.22 -8.64 -31.99
N LEU A 739 21.19 -8.41 -32.82
CA LEU A 739 20.48 -9.44 -33.60
C LEU A 739 21.00 -9.55 -35.05
N ILE A 740 22.28 -9.32 -35.28
CA ILE A 740 22.88 -9.43 -36.63
C ILE A 740 22.85 -10.89 -37.07
N ASP A 741 22.28 -11.16 -38.24
CA ASP A 741 22.20 -12.50 -38.85
C ASP A 741 21.43 -13.54 -38.01
N VAL A 742 20.50 -13.10 -37.15
CA VAL A 742 19.68 -14.01 -36.31
C VAL A 742 18.49 -14.56 -37.08
N ASP A 743 18.25 -15.87 -36.99
CA ASP A 743 17.07 -16.51 -37.58
C ASP A 743 15.88 -16.50 -36.62
N LEU A 744 14.80 -15.81 -36.99
CA LEU A 744 13.53 -15.72 -36.26
C LEU A 744 12.34 -16.25 -37.07
N ARG A 745 12.58 -17.08 -38.09
CA ARG A 745 11.50 -17.63 -38.93
C ARG A 745 10.55 -18.50 -38.11
N ASN A 746 9.25 -18.31 -38.29
CA ASN A 746 8.20 -19.07 -37.60
C ASN A 746 8.26 -19.01 -36.06
N THR A 747 8.86 -17.95 -35.51
CA THR A 747 9.02 -17.74 -34.07
C THR A 747 7.85 -16.94 -33.50
N ASP A 748 7.31 -17.34 -32.34
CA ASP A 748 6.31 -16.54 -31.61
C ASP A 748 7.02 -15.41 -30.84
N LEU A 749 6.82 -14.17 -31.29
CA LEU A 749 7.39 -12.96 -30.69
C LEU A 749 6.37 -12.15 -29.88
N SER A 750 5.23 -12.74 -29.52
CA SER A 750 4.18 -12.05 -28.77
C SER A 750 4.70 -11.46 -27.45
N SER A 751 4.38 -10.20 -27.18
CA SER A 751 4.85 -9.46 -25.99
C SER A 751 6.38 -9.37 -25.84
N THR A 752 7.16 -9.57 -26.90
CA THR A 752 8.61 -9.35 -26.92
C THR A 752 8.94 -7.86 -27.03
N ARG A 753 9.94 -7.39 -26.28
CA ARG A 753 10.45 -6.01 -26.38
C ARG A 753 11.68 -5.93 -27.28
N PHE A 754 11.67 -5.03 -28.25
CA PHE A 754 12.83 -4.67 -29.09
C PHE A 754 13.32 -3.27 -28.73
N ALA A 755 14.54 -2.91 -29.16
CA ALA A 755 15.06 -1.54 -29.03
C ALA A 755 14.11 -0.56 -29.73
N ASP A 756 13.99 0.67 -29.20
CA ASP A 756 12.99 1.66 -29.63
C ASP A 756 12.81 1.73 -31.16
N SER A 757 11.54 1.69 -31.58
CA SER A 757 11.13 1.82 -32.97
C SER A 757 11.60 3.17 -33.54
N PHE A 758 12.23 3.13 -34.72
CA PHE A 758 12.62 4.31 -35.50
C PHE A 758 11.38 5.02 -36.09
N GLY A 759 10.41 5.44 -35.26
CA GLY A 759 9.19 6.13 -35.69
C GLY A 759 8.47 5.45 -36.87
N ILE A 760 7.65 6.22 -37.59
CA ILE A 760 7.07 5.77 -38.86
C ILE A 760 8.13 5.93 -39.95
N VAL A 761 8.43 4.85 -40.66
CA VAL A 761 9.27 4.88 -41.87
C VAL A 761 8.40 5.32 -43.04
N THR A 762 8.69 6.49 -43.58
CA THR A 762 7.92 7.11 -44.68
C THR A 762 8.58 6.85 -46.03
N SER A 763 9.89 6.65 -46.06
CA SER A 763 10.66 6.49 -47.29
C SER A 763 11.93 5.68 -47.05
N VAL A 764 12.30 4.87 -48.04
CA VAL A 764 13.53 4.07 -48.07
C VAL A 764 14.19 4.19 -49.44
N ALA A 765 15.52 4.22 -49.47
CA ALA A 765 16.29 4.27 -50.70
C ALA A 765 17.59 3.49 -50.57
N VAL A 766 18.05 2.90 -51.66
CA VAL A 766 19.35 2.24 -51.78
C VAL A 766 20.25 3.08 -52.66
N SER A 767 21.52 3.21 -52.29
CA SER A 767 22.48 3.96 -53.10
C SER A 767 22.74 3.26 -54.44
N PRO A 768 23.00 3.99 -55.54
CA PRO A 768 23.26 3.41 -56.86
C PRO A 768 24.41 2.40 -56.91
N ASP A 769 25.42 2.57 -56.06
CA ASP A 769 26.56 1.65 -55.92
C ASP A 769 26.26 0.44 -55.02
N GLY A 770 25.06 0.35 -54.45
CA GLY A 770 24.64 -0.73 -53.55
C GLY A 770 25.36 -0.76 -52.21
N GLN A 771 26.05 0.32 -51.81
CA GLN A 771 26.79 0.36 -50.55
C GLN A 771 25.94 0.76 -49.35
N PHE A 772 24.91 1.58 -49.54
CA PHE A 772 24.12 2.17 -48.46
C PHE A 772 22.63 1.91 -48.62
N LEU A 773 21.96 1.64 -47.50
CA LEU A 773 20.51 1.70 -47.34
C LEU A 773 20.20 2.91 -46.47
N ALA A 774 19.25 3.75 -46.88
CA ALA A 774 18.79 4.87 -46.08
C ALA A 774 17.28 4.77 -45.83
N ALA A 775 16.84 5.28 -44.67
CA ALA A 775 15.44 5.40 -44.32
C ALA A 775 15.13 6.75 -43.65
N GLY A 776 14.04 7.37 -44.08
CA GLY A 776 13.41 8.49 -43.37
C GLY A 776 12.46 7.95 -42.30
N ALA A 777 12.80 8.18 -41.04
CA ALA A 777 12.17 7.62 -39.85
C ALA A 777 11.68 8.74 -38.92
N GLY A 778 10.42 9.15 -39.08
CA GLY A 778 9.92 10.38 -38.47
C GLY A 778 10.79 11.57 -38.89
N ARG A 779 11.43 12.24 -37.94
CA ARG A 779 12.36 13.38 -38.21
C ARG A 779 13.82 12.95 -38.43
N SER A 780 14.10 11.65 -38.34
CA SER A 780 15.46 11.12 -38.38
C SER A 780 15.76 10.53 -39.73
N LEU A 781 16.92 10.86 -40.30
CA LEU A 781 17.49 10.13 -41.42
C LEU A 781 18.45 9.09 -40.86
N VAL A 782 18.27 7.84 -41.25
CA VAL A 782 19.07 6.72 -40.75
C VAL A 782 19.70 6.01 -41.94
N VAL A 783 21.00 5.71 -41.85
CA VAL A 783 21.77 5.13 -42.96
C VAL A 783 22.58 3.94 -42.47
N TRP A 784 22.45 2.82 -43.19
CA TRP A 784 23.16 1.57 -42.94
C TRP A 784 24.07 1.23 -44.12
N ARG A 785 25.13 0.49 -43.86
CA ARG A 785 25.90 -0.18 -44.91
C ARG A 785 25.12 -1.41 -45.40
N LEU A 786 24.66 -1.41 -46.65
CA LEU A 786 23.70 -2.38 -47.19
C LEU A 786 24.18 -3.83 -47.04
N GLN A 787 25.45 -4.12 -47.33
CA GLN A 787 25.99 -5.48 -47.28
C GLN A 787 26.06 -6.08 -45.86
N THR A 788 26.13 -5.23 -44.84
CA THR A 788 26.34 -5.65 -43.43
C THR A 788 25.18 -5.29 -42.51
N LEU A 789 24.24 -4.48 -43.02
CA LEU A 789 23.16 -3.82 -42.27
C LEU A 789 23.63 -3.10 -41.00
N GLN A 790 24.90 -2.71 -40.93
CA GLN A 790 25.44 -1.93 -39.81
C GLN A 790 25.01 -0.48 -39.92
N LEU A 791 24.43 0.04 -38.84
CA LEU A 791 24.08 1.44 -38.72
C LEU A 791 25.36 2.27 -38.84
N THR A 792 25.45 3.09 -39.88
CA THR A 792 26.63 3.90 -40.15
C THR A 792 26.39 5.34 -39.69
N MET A 793 25.20 5.88 -39.91
CA MET A 793 24.87 7.28 -39.57
C MET A 793 23.41 7.43 -39.13
N SER A 794 23.17 8.41 -38.25
CA SER A 794 21.83 8.87 -37.89
C SER A 794 21.83 10.39 -37.72
N PHE A 795 20.97 11.07 -38.47
CA PHE A 795 20.84 12.53 -38.47
C PHE A 795 19.44 12.95 -38.02
N LYS A 796 19.34 13.94 -37.13
CA LYS A 796 18.07 14.41 -36.54
C LYS A 796 17.85 15.92 -36.73
N GLU A 797 18.22 16.43 -37.91
CA GLU A 797 18.22 17.87 -38.19
C GLU A 797 16.89 18.38 -38.79
N HIS A 798 16.01 17.49 -39.24
CA HIS A 798 14.72 17.89 -39.80
C HIS A 798 13.75 18.38 -38.70
N PRO A 799 13.13 19.56 -38.86
CA PRO A 799 12.18 20.08 -37.87
C PRO A 799 10.82 19.36 -37.91
N ARG A 800 10.48 18.71 -39.03
CA ARG A 800 9.28 17.90 -39.24
C ARG A 800 9.60 16.53 -39.82
N ASN A 801 8.58 15.68 -39.95
CA ASN A 801 8.78 14.33 -40.44
C ASN A 801 9.26 14.38 -41.89
N ILE A 802 10.27 13.57 -42.19
CA ILE A 802 10.77 13.34 -43.54
C ILE A 802 9.63 12.71 -44.34
N ALA A 803 9.31 13.30 -45.49
CA ALA A 803 8.33 12.77 -46.41
C ALA A 803 8.99 11.81 -47.42
N GLN A 804 10.16 12.20 -47.94
CA GLN A 804 10.87 11.45 -48.98
C GLN A 804 12.38 11.62 -48.89
N ILE A 805 13.11 10.58 -49.31
CA ILE A 805 14.57 10.61 -49.50
C ILE A 805 14.93 10.17 -50.92
N ALA A 806 16.06 10.64 -51.45
CA ALA A 806 16.56 10.25 -52.76
C ALA A 806 18.09 10.31 -52.81
N PHE A 807 18.73 9.27 -53.32
CA PHE A 807 20.18 9.26 -53.55
C PHE A 807 20.53 10.01 -54.84
N ALA A 808 21.65 10.73 -54.81
CA ALA A 808 22.27 11.24 -56.01
C ALA A 808 22.92 10.08 -56.81
N PRO A 809 23.08 10.21 -58.15
CA PRO A 809 23.71 9.19 -58.98
C PRO A 809 25.14 8.82 -58.57
N ASP A 810 25.84 9.73 -57.88
CA ASP A 810 27.20 9.50 -57.38
C ASP A 810 27.27 8.54 -56.17
N GLY A 811 26.15 8.13 -55.60
CA GLY A 811 26.05 7.22 -54.44
C GLY A 811 26.58 7.79 -53.12
N ARG A 812 27.17 8.98 -53.14
CA ARG A 812 27.75 9.66 -51.99
C ARG A 812 26.78 10.64 -51.35
N HIS A 813 25.97 11.33 -52.16
CA HIS A 813 25.05 12.34 -51.67
C HIS A 813 23.63 11.82 -51.55
N LEU A 814 22.93 12.29 -50.51
CA LEU A 814 21.55 11.90 -50.21
C LEU A 814 20.74 13.14 -49.89
N ALA A 815 19.63 13.35 -50.60
CA ALA A 815 18.67 14.40 -50.28
C ALA A 815 17.52 13.82 -49.44
N SER A 816 17.02 14.64 -48.55
CA SER A 816 15.88 14.33 -47.68
C SER A 816 14.98 15.56 -47.60
N ALA A 817 13.68 15.38 -47.82
CA ALA A 817 12.68 16.43 -47.78
C ALA A 817 11.66 16.16 -46.68
N ASP A 818 11.32 17.18 -45.89
CA ASP A 818 10.23 17.11 -44.91
C ASP A 818 8.89 17.63 -45.47
N PHE A 819 7.81 17.38 -44.73
CA PHE A 819 6.46 17.82 -45.11
C PHE A 819 6.28 19.35 -45.19
N GLU A 820 7.21 20.16 -44.65
CA GLU A 820 7.16 21.64 -44.74
C GLU A 820 8.02 22.17 -45.90
N GLY A 821 8.53 21.27 -46.73
CA GLY A 821 9.35 21.56 -47.89
C GLY A 821 10.80 21.93 -47.56
N ILE A 822 11.32 21.61 -46.37
CA ILE A 822 12.74 21.75 -46.09
C ILE A 822 13.49 20.58 -46.71
N ILE A 823 14.48 20.91 -47.55
CA ILE A 823 15.37 19.95 -48.18
C ILE A 823 16.74 20.04 -47.48
N LEU A 824 17.21 18.89 -47.01
CA LEU A 824 18.56 18.70 -46.47
C LEU A 824 19.31 17.74 -47.37
N VAL A 825 20.54 18.11 -47.75
CA VAL A 825 21.44 17.28 -48.56
C VAL A 825 22.67 16.91 -47.74
N TRP A 826 22.99 15.63 -47.72
CA TRP A 826 24.02 15.01 -46.89
C TRP A 826 25.15 14.46 -47.75
N ASP A 827 26.38 14.57 -47.26
CA ASP A 827 27.52 13.80 -47.75
C ASP A 827 27.73 12.62 -46.81
N LEU A 828 27.45 11.42 -47.32
CA LEU A 828 27.50 10.19 -46.54
C LEU A 828 28.91 9.68 -46.28
N VAL A 829 29.91 10.15 -47.04
CA VAL A 829 31.32 9.79 -46.83
C VAL A 829 31.93 10.72 -45.78
N ALA A 830 31.65 12.02 -45.88
CA ALA A 830 32.14 13.00 -44.91
C ALA A 830 31.28 13.06 -43.62
N GLY A 831 30.07 12.49 -43.64
CA GLY A 831 29.19 12.35 -42.49
C GLY A 831 28.56 13.67 -42.00
N HIS A 832 28.42 14.67 -42.88
CA HIS A 832 27.88 15.98 -42.50
C HIS A 832 26.85 16.51 -43.51
N LEU A 833 26.08 17.48 -43.05
CA LEU A 833 25.16 18.24 -43.88
C LEU A 833 25.96 19.09 -44.87
N VAL A 834 25.62 19.02 -46.16
CA VAL A 834 26.25 19.81 -47.22
C VAL A 834 25.44 21.07 -47.50
N ASN A 835 24.11 20.92 -47.55
CA ASN A 835 23.25 22.05 -47.85
C ASN A 835 21.87 21.92 -47.20
N ARG A 836 21.25 23.08 -46.93
CA ARG A 836 19.92 23.22 -46.38
C ARG A 836 19.20 24.37 -47.07
N PHE A 837 18.06 24.09 -47.66
CA PHE A 837 17.22 25.11 -48.28
C PHE A 837 15.75 24.76 -48.17
N LYS A 838 14.91 25.78 -48.25
CA LYS A 838 13.44 25.62 -48.24
C LYS A 838 12.92 25.66 -49.66
N SER A 839 12.09 24.69 -50.01
CA SER A 839 11.34 24.63 -51.25
C SER A 839 10.49 25.88 -51.42
N HIS A 840 10.61 26.53 -52.58
CA HIS A 840 9.72 27.64 -52.98
C HIS A 840 8.33 27.15 -53.41
N VAL A 841 8.16 25.83 -53.57
CA VAL A 841 6.89 25.17 -53.88
C VAL A 841 6.27 24.48 -52.65
N GLY A 842 6.63 24.84 -51.42
CA GLY A 842 5.96 24.32 -50.21
C GLY A 842 6.10 22.80 -50.02
N ASP A 843 5.05 22.16 -49.47
CA ASP A 843 5.00 20.76 -49.04
C ASP A 843 5.48 19.78 -50.12
N LEU A 844 6.54 19.04 -49.82
CA LEU A 844 7.13 18.05 -50.73
C LEU A 844 6.67 16.65 -50.34
N LEU A 845 6.10 15.92 -51.30
CA LEU A 845 5.78 14.50 -51.17
C LEU A 845 6.79 13.63 -51.91
N SER A 846 7.44 14.17 -52.92
CA SER A 846 8.41 13.46 -53.72
C SER A 846 9.60 14.35 -54.07
N ILE A 847 10.78 13.73 -54.11
CA ILE A 847 12.02 14.33 -54.60
C ILE A 847 12.79 13.29 -55.43
N ALA A 848 13.51 13.75 -56.45
CA ALA A 848 14.36 12.91 -57.29
C ALA A 848 15.56 13.69 -57.83
N PHE A 849 16.72 13.04 -57.91
CA PHE A 849 17.89 13.57 -58.60
C PHE A 849 17.81 13.26 -60.10
N SER A 850 18.28 14.19 -60.92
CA SER A 850 18.51 13.97 -62.34
C SER A 850 19.65 12.95 -62.55
N PRO A 851 19.67 12.20 -63.68
CA PRO A 851 20.72 11.22 -63.96
C PRO A 851 22.12 11.82 -64.07
N ASP A 852 22.23 13.08 -64.50
CA ASP A 852 23.49 13.84 -64.52
C ASP A 852 23.98 14.27 -63.11
N GLY A 853 23.12 14.15 -62.09
CA GLY A 853 23.41 14.52 -60.71
C GLY A 853 23.49 16.02 -60.45
N GLU A 854 23.12 16.89 -61.40
CA GLU A 854 23.20 18.35 -61.24
C GLU A 854 21.93 18.97 -60.66
N THR A 855 20.78 18.36 -60.95
CA THR A 855 19.46 18.92 -60.63
C THR A 855 18.73 18.03 -59.61
N LEU A 856 18.12 18.67 -58.61
CA LEU A 856 17.15 18.04 -57.73
C LEU A 856 15.76 18.56 -58.10
N VAL A 857 14.79 17.67 -58.21
CA VAL A 857 13.39 18.01 -58.53
C VAL A 857 12.50 17.54 -57.41
N GLY A 858 11.44 18.28 -57.14
CA GLY A 858 10.52 17.99 -56.05
C GLY A 858 9.15 18.63 -56.24
N GLY A 859 8.14 17.95 -55.72
CA GLY A 859 6.75 18.38 -55.85
C GLY A 859 5.86 17.70 -54.81
N GLY A 860 4.66 18.24 -54.64
CA GLY A 860 3.70 17.74 -53.67
C GLY A 860 2.29 18.31 -53.87
N TYR A 861 1.63 18.69 -52.77
CA TYR A 861 0.20 18.98 -52.76
C TYR A 861 -0.22 20.26 -53.49
N ASN A 862 0.68 21.22 -53.68
CA ASN A 862 0.37 22.49 -54.32
C ASN A 862 0.40 22.46 -55.85
N GLY A 863 0.67 21.28 -56.44
CA GLY A 863 0.70 21.04 -57.88
C GLY A 863 1.74 21.81 -58.66
N ARG A 864 2.84 22.19 -57.97
CA ARG A 864 4.04 22.76 -58.59
C ARG A 864 5.21 21.82 -58.42
N ILE A 865 6.11 21.84 -59.41
CA ILE A 865 7.37 21.11 -59.40
C ILE A 865 8.49 22.14 -59.38
N GLY A 866 9.32 22.12 -58.34
CA GLY A 866 10.52 22.94 -58.27
C GLY A 866 11.73 22.18 -58.79
N LEU A 867 12.61 22.87 -59.51
CA LEU A 867 13.91 22.39 -59.95
C LEU A 867 14.99 23.21 -59.25
N TRP A 868 15.97 22.55 -58.64
CA TRP A 868 17.04 23.19 -57.88
C TRP A 868 18.41 22.69 -58.28
N ASN A 869 19.38 23.61 -58.27
CA ASN A 869 20.78 23.25 -58.14
C ASN A 869 21.05 22.94 -56.68
N TRP A 870 21.09 21.66 -56.31
CA TRP A 870 21.17 21.24 -54.92
C TRP A 870 22.50 21.61 -54.24
N ARG A 871 23.58 21.78 -55.02
CA ARG A 871 24.90 22.17 -54.49
C ARG A 871 24.90 23.62 -54.00
N ARG A 872 24.19 24.51 -54.70
CA ARG A 872 24.08 25.94 -54.36
C ARG A 872 22.81 26.30 -53.60
N GLY A 873 21.79 25.43 -53.64
CA GLY A 873 20.45 25.71 -53.10
C GLY A 873 19.67 26.73 -53.94
N GLU A 874 20.09 26.95 -55.19
CA GLU A 874 19.49 27.92 -56.10
C GLU A 874 18.32 27.29 -56.85
N VAL A 875 17.27 28.08 -57.08
CA VAL A 875 16.13 27.68 -57.91
C VAL A 875 16.54 27.80 -59.37
N LEU A 876 16.38 26.71 -60.13
CA LEU A 876 16.63 26.67 -61.56
C LEU A 876 15.36 26.99 -62.35
N ASP A 877 14.25 26.35 -62.00
CA ASP A 877 12.96 26.53 -62.68
C ASP A 877 11.78 26.06 -61.80
N THR A 878 10.57 26.40 -62.24
CA THR A 878 9.30 25.94 -61.65
C THR A 878 8.32 25.53 -62.74
N LEU A 879 7.86 24.27 -62.70
CA LEU A 879 6.79 23.78 -63.57
C LEU A 879 5.46 23.77 -62.80
N ALA A 880 4.36 24.10 -63.50
CA ALA A 880 3.02 24.17 -62.90
C ALA A 880 2.03 23.31 -63.70
N PRO A 881 2.01 21.98 -63.49
CA PRO A 881 1.00 21.09 -64.05
C PRO A 881 -0.40 21.25 -63.39
N GLU A 882 -0.50 22.04 -62.31
CA GLU A 882 -1.74 22.39 -61.59
C GLU A 882 -2.50 21.21 -60.93
N GLU A 883 -1.88 20.02 -60.88
CA GLU A 883 -2.38 18.83 -60.19
C GLU A 883 -1.41 18.33 -59.12
N ARG A 884 -1.91 17.64 -58.10
CA ARG A 884 -1.11 17.10 -56.99
C ARG A 884 -0.05 16.13 -57.50
N ILE A 885 1.20 16.33 -57.07
CA ILE A 885 2.32 15.47 -57.45
C ILE A 885 2.56 14.43 -56.35
N LEU A 886 2.28 13.16 -56.65
CA LEU A 886 2.47 12.05 -55.71
C LEU A 886 3.84 11.39 -55.82
N ALA A 887 4.40 11.34 -57.03
CA ALA A 887 5.69 10.75 -57.31
C ALA A 887 6.38 11.47 -58.47
N LEU A 888 7.70 11.61 -58.36
CA LEU A 888 8.57 12.16 -59.40
C LEU A 888 9.70 11.16 -59.64
N ALA A 889 10.02 10.96 -60.92
CA ALA A 889 11.17 10.18 -61.36
C ALA A 889 11.68 10.77 -62.66
N PHE A 890 12.99 10.68 -62.88
CA PHE A 890 13.59 11.03 -64.16
C PHE A 890 13.59 9.83 -65.11
N ALA A 891 13.44 10.09 -66.40
CA ALA A 891 13.73 9.09 -67.42
C ALA A 891 15.24 8.78 -67.42
N LEU A 892 15.60 7.54 -67.73
CA LEU A 892 17.01 7.10 -67.81
C LEU A 892 17.82 7.87 -68.85
N THR A 893 17.16 8.48 -69.83
CA THR A 893 17.76 9.29 -70.90
C THR A 893 18.08 10.73 -70.47
N GLY A 894 17.52 11.21 -69.36
CA GLY A 894 17.76 12.56 -68.82
C GLY A 894 17.07 13.71 -69.56
N GLU A 895 16.43 13.47 -70.71
CA GLU A 895 15.56 14.43 -71.43
C GLU A 895 14.16 14.56 -70.82
#